data_AF-E1Y889-F1
#
_entry.id   AF-E1Y889-F1
#
_cell.length_a   1.000
_cell.length_b   1.000
_cell.length_c   1.000
_cell.angle_alpha   90.00
_cell.angle_beta   90.00
_cell.angle_gamma   90.00
#
_symmetry.space_group_name_H-M   'P 1'
#
loop_
_entity.id
_entity.type
_entity.pdbx_description
1 polymer ?
#
loop_
_entity_poly.entity_id
_entity_poly.type
_entity_poly.pdbx_seq_one_letter_code
_entity_poly.pdbx_strand_id
1 'polypeptide(L)'
;MHLTSSAKLNADGIFGGGKLHVGGAYQGGNDTYRSKSTQIDDGAILSADALSRGDGGEVVVWSDGHTVYSGSISARGGAEGGDGGIVEVSGKQMLDFYGMVDAGASNGKAGSLLLDPYDFTIGMAEASLIDRVLRTGTSTYVSADNDINVNYVIDGRGRYAGGGLTLSAAKDINVNVYIVTDNGAVNLYAGSGTVNLAQGKAVYAGTAPITVRSGSSLTNASYLTGGRLSLISTQGFVNINQGIDSSITPVPGGHVTLAAGNDVNLNKDLVTYDGDVNIAATNGILNIAWDNTNSRTYRIQSGSAPITATTGGNLTTGPAPPTTFAVPDLTGIADQAAYLRAYIVDQLKPYIAFSTTGKLSLISTGGDVTVDAPIPDTTGEIVLTAADKVAVNHKVLSNDQPITITAGAGGIEVNGTDDTYGMGSSYGIGTSPAIDSGSGPLTFRALGDISITTQNGVSTSGKLTIDTRSKILQGAVASYAYSPSEIELIADGGIDSFNAKFSPKISATSSGGAIHLDVLNPGQLIINALSPTAGDVFTGGLIGHIVNIHAGRDINLSNVREGGTLVLNAGRDANLNTFIIDSLDVTAGRNIYFSGSGLASPEPTIWLRGGDLIATSTGGDISFGGPSDYSAVHISDEKNLALDAYGSVTLGLLETLGPVSITARTGDITLRSDIGPAVQFYDPNADTFYASYDQNALSQIYSGADYYPGKPSFDPTGNGPASLFLHAGGNIIMQGAKASGTVTIVAGGTLTPAKGISSGVTNGVNINTGGEALEKLLSGDVVHPGPYNYTGNYFGDIPLATQVQLRAPYDVAPAITPGPRVDPPGLPGALTALPALPPDLVNVSGSGVPGASGANDSLSESEIEAMRAAGNAGLSEIIPDEEENTDEEDNNKNLMEFAGGRGVGQTTDFGIK
;
A
#
# COMPACT_ATOMS: atom_id res chain seq x y z
N MET A 1 54.98 -8.73 -44.82
CA MET A 1 55.36 -7.32 -44.95
C MET A 1 56.52 -7.06 -44.00
N HIS A 2 57.49 -6.23 -44.36
CA HIS A 2 58.60 -5.85 -43.47
C HIS A 2 58.96 -4.38 -43.68
N LEU A 3 58.99 -3.60 -42.60
CA LEU A 3 59.59 -2.27 -42.56
C LEU A 3 60.85 -2.31 -41.69
N THR A 4 61.99 -2.01 -42.29
CA THR A 4 63.31 -1.99 -41.63
C THR A 4 63.46 -0.79 -40.69
N SER A 5 64.42 -0.85 -39.78
CA SER A 5 64.72 0.19 -38.76
C SER A 5 64.99 1.62 -39.27
N SER A 6 65.21 1.79 -40.58
CA SER A 6 65.38 3.10 -41.25
C SER A 6 64.14 3.60 -42.00
N ALA A 7 63.06 2.81 -42.03
CA ALA A 7 61.85 3.12 -42.79
C ALA A 7 61.09 4.30 -42.20
N LYS A 8 60.61 5.20 -43.07
CA LYS A 8 59.78 6.35 -42.70
C LYS A 8 58.60 6.46 -43.66
N LEU A 9 57.40 6.24 -43.14
CA LEU A 9 56.13 6.46 -43.82
C LEU A 9 55.52 7.72 -43.21
N ASN A 10 55.26 8.73 -44.02
CA ASN A 10 54.71 10.01 -43.57
C ASN A 10 53.48 10.35 -44.40
N ALA A 11 52.40 10.65 -43.70
CA ALA A 11 51.12 11.12 -44.20
C ALA A 11 50.62 12.30 -43.34
N ASP A 12 51.53 13.11 -42.79
CA ASP A 12 51.17 14.28 -41.97
C ASP A 12 50.54 15.38 -42.83
N GLY A 13 49.67 16.20 -42.24
CA GLY A 13 49.01 17.29 -42.97
C GLY A 13 48.69 18.49 -42.09
N ILE A 14 48.67 19.69 -42.69
CA ILE A 14 48.45 20.95 -41.95
C ILE A 14 47.06 20.99 -41.30
N PHE A 15 46.05 20.46 -42.00
CA PHE A 15 44.63 20.49 -41.60
C PHE A 15 44.02 19.10 -41.36
N GLY A 16 44.86 18.10 -41.08
CA GLY A 16 44.43 16.72 -40.81
C GLY A 16 45.45 15.69 -41.31
N GLY A 17 45.55 14.55 -40.64
CA GLY A 17 46.40 13.43 -41.02
C GLY A 17 45.81 12.57 -42.15
N GLY A 18 46.68 11.91 -42.90
CA GLY A 18 46.32 10.98 -43.98
C GLY A 18 46.12 9.53 -43.50
N LYS A 19 46.31 8.57 -44.41
CA LYS A 19 46.15 7.13 -44.12
C LYS A 19 47.40 6.33 -44.44
N LEU A 20 47.79 5.42 -43.55
CA LEU A 20 48.90 4.47 -43.73
C LEU A 20 48.40 3.04 -43.42
N HIS A 21 48.32 2.18 -44.43
CA HIS A 21 47.94 0.76 -44.28
C HIS A 21 49.13 -0.15 -44.60
N VAL A 22 49.60 -0.92 -43.62
CA VAL A 22 50.84 -1.72 -43.70
C VAL A 22 50.52 -3.19 -43.44
N GLY A 23 50.46 -3.98 -44.52
CA GLY A 23 50.15 -5.41 -44.47
C GLY A 23 48.66 -5.76 -44.51
N GLY A 24 47.78 -4.76 -44.43
CA GLY A 24 46.33 -4.88 -44.61
C GLY A 24 45.64 -3.57 -44.26
N ALA A 25 44.35 -3.43 -44.60
CA ALA A 25 43.50 -2.35 -44.13
C ALA A 25 42.83 -2.69 -42.78
N TYR A 26 42.13 -1.71 -42.20
CA TYR A 26 41.51 -1.79 -40.87
C TYR A 26 40.68 -3.07 -40.65
N GLN A 27 40.89 -3.77 -39.53
CA GLN A 27 40.29 -5.07 -39.17
C GLN A 27 40.42 -6.16 -40.27
N GLY A 28 41.45 -6.04 -41.13
CA GLY A 28 41.64 -6.87 -42.31
C GLY A 28 40.57 -6.69 -43.39
N GLY A 29 39.77 -5.63 -43.34
CA GLY A 29 38.67 -5.37 -44.26
C GLY A 29 39.11 -4.95 -45.67
N ASN A 30 38.12 -4.76 -46.54
CA ASN A 30 38.25 -4.45 -47.97
C ASN A 30 38.97 -5.55 -48.80
N ASP A 31 38.85 -5.45 -50.12
CA ASP A 31 39.50 -6.36 -51.09
C ASP A 31 40.98 -6.00 -51.29
N THR A 32 41.70 -5.81 -50.18
CA THR A 32 43.11 -5.36 -50.13
C THR A 32 44.06 -6.51 -49.86
N TYR A 33 45.35 -6.34 -50.21
CA TYR A 33 46.35 -7.37 -49.95
C TYR A 33 46.57 -7.57 -48.43
N ARG A 34 46.14 -8.73 -47.92
CA ARG A 34 46.37 -9.18 -46.54
C ARG A 34 47.67 -9.98 -46.46
N SER A 35 48.58 -9.53 -45.61
CA SER A 35 49.89 -10.14 -45.40
C SER A 35 49.81 -11.29 -44.39
N LYS A 36 50.52 -12.41 -44.64
CA LYS A 36 50.55 -13.55 -43.69
C LYS A 36 51.35 -13.28 -42.41
N SER A 37 52.33 -12.38 -42.50
CA SER A 37 53.07 -11.85 -41.35
C SER A 37 53.49 -10.41 -41.63
N THR A 38 53.62 -9.59 -40.59
CA THR A 38 54.01 -8.18 -40.72
C THR A 38 55.00 -7.81 -39.64
N GLN A 39 56.23 -7.46 -40.03
CA GLN A 39 57.30 -7.05 -39.13
C GLN A 39 57.59 -5.55 -39.30
N ILE A 40 57.67 -4.82 -38.19
CA ILE A 40 58.03 -3.40 -38.14
C ILE A 40 59.18 -3.27 -37.13
N ASP A 41 60.40 -3.08 -37.60
CA ASP A 41 61.59 -3.03 -36.73
C ASP A 41 61.62 -1.78 -35.84
N ASP A 42 62.36 -1.85 -34.73
CA ASP A 42 62.70 -0.68 -33.91
C ASP A 42 63.39 0.40 -34.77
N GLY A 43 63.08 1.66 -34.52
CA GLY A 43 63.51 2.82 -35.31
C GLY A 43 62.64 3.14 -36.54
N ALA A 44 61.78 2.22 -37.01
CA ALA A 44 60.83 2.51 -38.09
C ALA A 44 59.75 3.51 -37.63
N ILE A 45 59.45 4.52 -38.45
CA ILE A 45 58.49 5.59 -38.13
C ILE A 45 57.33 5.59 -39.11
N LEU A 46 56.11 5.59 -38.57
CA LEU A 46 54.85 5.79 -39.30
C LEU A 46 54.17 7.03 -38.70
N SER A 47 53.94 8.08 -39.48
CA SER A 47 53.27 9.29 -38.99
C SER A 47 52.11 9.72 -39.88
N ALA A 48 51.03 10.14 -39.25
CA ALA A 48 49.85 10.74 -39.87
C ALA A 48 49.30 11.84 -38.94
N ASP A 49 50.16 12.77 -38.53
CA ASP A 49 49.82 13.85 -37.60
C ASP A 49 49.11 15.02 -38.30
N ALA A 50 48.22 15.69 -37.57
CA ALA A 50 47.77 17.03 -37.92
C ALA A 50 48.72 18.10 -37.36
N LEU A 51 49.20 19.02 -38.21
CA LEU A 51 50.29 19.95 -37.85
C LEU A 51 49.84 21.33 -37.34
N SER A 52 48.59 21.73 -37.56
CA SER A 52 48.01 23.01 -37.08
C SER A 52 46.61 22.80 -36.51
N ARG A 53 45.56 22.84 -37.34
CA ARG A 53 44.16 22.65 -36.94
C ARG A 53 43.49 21.58 -37.79
N GLY A 54 43.24 20.41 -37.20
CA GLY A 54 42.65 19.26 -37.87
C GLY A 54 42.90 17.97 -37.10
N ASP A 55 42.27 16.89 -37.52
CA ASP A 55 42.24 15.63 -36.77
C ASP A 55 43.39 14.69 -37.18
N GLY A 56 43.84 13.85 -36.25
CA GLY A 56 44.86 12.84 -36.51
C GLY A 56 44.40 11.79 -37.53
N GLY A 57 45.34 11.22 -38.27
CA GLY A 57 45.08 10.28 -39.37
C GLY A 57 44.77 8.85 -38.94
N GLU A 58 44.85 7.93 -39.91
CA GLU A 58 44.58 6.50 -39.71
C GLU A 58 45.84 5.66 -40.00
N VAL A 59 46.31 4.87 -39.04
CA VAL A 59 47.53 4.05 -39.19
C VAL A 59 47.24 2.60 -38.79
N VAL A 60 47.33 1.68 -39.75
CA VAL A 60 47.02 0.26 -39.57
C VAL A 60 48.26 -0.58 -39.88
N VAL A 61 48.62 -1.46 -38.94
CA VAL A 61 49.61 -2.53 -39.10
C VAL A 61 48.88 -3.86 -38.93
N TRP A 62 48.75 -4.65 -40.00
CA TRP A 62 47.92 -5.87 -40.02
C TRP A 62 48.68 -7.11 -40.51
N SER A 63 48.36 -8.29 -39.97
CA SER A 63 48.58 -9.57 -40.65
C SER A 63 47.57 -10.65 -40.27
N ASP A 64 47.41 -11.63 -41.16
CA ASP A 64 46.50 -12.79 -40.98
C ASP A 64 47.08 -13.90 -40.10
N GLY A 65 48.35 -13.79 -39.73
CA GLY A 65 49.08 -14.72 -38.90
C GLY A 65 49.78 -13.96 -37.77
N HIS A 66 51.06 -13.64 -37.99
CA HIS A 66 51.95 -13.10 -36.96
C HIS A 66 52.42 -11.67 -37.28
N THR A 67 52.07 -10.72 -36.41
CA THR A 67 52.56 -9.34 -36.45
C THR A 67 53.60 -9.12 -35.35
N VAL A 68 54.76 -8.61 -35.72
CA VAL A 68 55.82 -8.15 -34.81
C VAL A 68 55.96 -6.65 -34.98
N TYR A 69 55.60 -5.88 -33.96
CA TYR A 69 55.61 -4.42 -34.00
C TYR A 69 56.56 -3.85 -32.96
N SER A 70 57.65 -3.23 -33.41
CA SER A 70 58.66 -2.56 -32.57
C SER A 70 58.91 -1.09 -32.93
N GLY A 71 58.26 -0.58 -33.99
CA GLY A 71 58.45 0.80 -34.48
C GLY A 71 57.75 1.88 -33.63
N SER A 72 57.54 3.05 -34.23
CA SER A 72 56.77 4.15 -33.64
C SER A 72 55.69 4.67 -34.58
N ILE A 73 54.45 4.73 -34.10
CA ILE A 73 53.28 5.31 -34.78
C ILE A 73 52.90 6.63 -34.10
N SER A 74 52.63 7.65 -34.91
CA SER A 74 52.05 8.93 -34.48
C SER A 74 50.84 9.28 -35.34
N ALA A 75 49.71 9.59 -34.72
CA ALA A 75 48.46 9.99 -35.38
C ALA A 75 47.76 11.08 -34.54
N ARG A 76 48.48 12.15 -34.21
CA ARG A 76 48.08 13.14 -33.21
C ARG A 76 47.16 14.23 -33.78
N GLY A 77 46.26 14.71 -32.94
CA GLY A 77 45.39 15.86 -33.24
C GLY A 77 46.14 17.18 -33.27
N GLY A 78 45.62 18.15 -34.03
CA GLY A 78 46.30 19.41 -34.33
C GLY A 78 46.67 20.23 -33.09
N ALA A 79 47.87 20.82 -33.10
CA ALA A 79 48.39 21.63 -32.00
C ALA A 79 47.48 22.83 -31.62
N GLU A 80 46.71 23.37 -32.58
CA GLU A 80 45.72 24.43 -32.35
C GLU A 80 44.28 23.93 -32.13
N GLY A 81 44.05 22.63 -32.23
CA GLY A 81 42.75 21.95 -32.09
C GLY A 81 42.48 20.91 -33.18
N GLY A 82 41.65 19.93 -32.82
CA GLY A 82 41.36 18.72 -33.61
C GLY A 82 41.55 17.48 -32.76
N ASP A 83 40.80 16.42 -33.06
CA ASP A 83 40.78 15.17 -32.32
C ASP A 83 41.94 14.24 -32.75
N GLY A 84 42.26 13.25 -31.94
CA GLY A 84 43.30 12.26 -32.21
C GLY A 84 42.85 11.17 -33.17
N GLY A 85 43.82 10.59 -33.89
CA GLY A 85 43.58 9.62 -34.95
C GLY A 85 43.25 8.20 -34.48
N ILE A 86 43.14 7.29 -35.45
CA ILE A 86 42.85 5.87 -35.21
C ILE A 86 44.09 5.05 -35.56
N VAL A 87 44.58 4.28 -34.60
CA VAL A 87 45.71 3.36 -34.78
C VAL A 87 45.24 1.92 -34.56
N GLU A 88 45.70 1.01 -35.42
CA GLU A 88 45.52 -0.43 -35.24
C GLU A 88 46.87 -1.14 -35.41
N VAL A 89 47.18 -2.06 -34.49
CA VAL A 89 48.31 -2.98 -34.59
C VAL A 89 47.83 -4.39 -34.26
N SER A 90 47.54 -5.17 -35.29
CA SER A 90 46.81 -6.44 -35.20
C SER A 90 47.55 -7.57 -35.91
N GLY A 91 47.38 -8.79 -35.41
CA GLY A 91 47.98 -10.00 -35.94
C GLY A 91 47.09 -11.18 -35.60
N LYS A 92 46.22 -11.59 -36.53
CA LYS A 92 45.01 -12.38 -36.22
C LYS A 92 45.29 -13.71 -35.50
N GLN A 93 46.49 -14.29 -35.62
CA GLN A 93 46.88 -15.45 -34.82
C GLN A 93 47.81 -15.08 -33.67
N MET A 94 48.75 -14.15 -33.88
CA MET A 94 49.74 -13.75 -32.88
C MET A 94 50.19 -12.30 -33.08
N LEU A 95 50.36 -11.58 -31.98
CA LEU A 95 50.84 -10.20 -31.95
C LEU A 95 51.94 -10.05 -30.89
N ASP A 96 53.15 -9.70 -31.33
CA ASP A 96 54.22 -9.22 -30.45
C ASP A 96 54.23 -7.69 -30.49
N PHE A 97 53.78 -7.05 -29.40
CA PHE A 97 53.62 -5.60 -29.30
C PHE A 97 54.73 -4.97 -28.45
N TYR A 98 55.78 -4.48 -29.11
CA TYR A 98 56.97 -3.88 -28.51
C TYR A 98 57.21 -2.41 -28.91
N GLY A 99 56.41 -1.87 -29.83
CA GLY A 99 56.55 -0.53 -30.38
C GLY A 99 55.65 0.52 -29.72
N MET A 100 55.91 1.78 -30.04
CA MET A 100 55.22 2.94 -29.44
C MET A 100 54.06 3.44 -30.28
N VAL A 101 53.01 3.95 -29.63
CA VAL A 101 51.88 4.63 -30.28
C VAL A 101 51.58 5.95 -29.55
N ASP A 102 51.24 7.00 -30.30
CA ASP A 102 50.70 8.26 -29.80
C ASP A 102 49.61 8.78 -30.76
N ALA A 103 48.36 8.77 -30.32
CA ALA A 103 47.22 9.43 -30.98
C ALA A 103 46.60 10.50 -30.06
N GLY A 104 47.42 11.12 -29.19
CA GLY A 104 46.98 12.18 -28.30
C GLY A 104 46.51 13.44 -29.04
N ALA A 105 45.68 14.24 -28.39
CA ALA A 105 45.26 15.55 -28.87
C ALA A 105 45.28 16.55 -27.72
N SER A 106 46.15 17.56 -27.78
CA SER A 106 46.30 18.54 -26.68
C SER A 106 45.16 19.56 -26.59
N ASN A 107 44.36 19.70 -27.65
CA ASN A 107 43.26 20.66 -27.79
C ASN A 107 42.01 20.02 -28.44
N GLY A 108 41.80 18.72 -28.18
CA GLY A 108 40.69 17.91 -28.69
C GLY A 108 40.53 16.63 -27.87
N LYS A 109 39.69 15.70 -28.31
CA LYS A 109 39.64 14.34 -27.74
C LYS A 109 40.82 13.54 -28.26
N ALA A 110 41.54 12.85 -27.39
CA ALA A 110 42.56 11.91 -27.83
C ALA A 110 41.94 10.71 -28.57
N GLY A 111 42.72 10.13 -29.49
CA GLY A 111 42.33 9.06 -30.39
C GLY A 111 42.38 7.67 -29.77
N SER A 112 42.54 6.65 -30.60
CA SER A 112 42.49 5.24 -30.19
C SER A 112 43.61 4.37 -30.72
N LEU A 113 43.92 3.31 -29.95
CA LEU A 113 44.72 2.17 -30.35
C LEU A 113 43.87 0.89 -30.26
N LEU A 114 43.77 0.12 -31.35
CA LEU A 114 43.23 -1.24 -31.37
C LEU A 114 44.36 -2.27 -31.48
N LEU A 115 44.32 -3.30 -30.64
CA LEU A 115 45.12 -4.52 -30.73
C LEU A 115 44.17 -5.72 -30.90
N ASP A 116 44.27 -6.47 -32.01
CA ASP A 116 43.37 -7.59 -32.34
C ASP A 116 44.15 -8.90 -32.69
N PRO A 117 44.59 -9.69 -31.68
CA PRO A 117 45.11 -11.06 -31.83
C PRO A 117 44.10 -12.17 -31.48
N TYR A 118 44.52 -13.43 -31.57
CA TYR A 118 43.72 -14.56 -31.09
C TYR A 118 43.69 -14.66 -29.56
N ASP A 119 44.87 -14.64 -28.93
CA ASP A 119 45.08 -14.53 -27.48
C ASP A 119 45.96 -13.32 -27.19
N PHE A 120 45.77 -12.64 -26.05
CA PHE A 120 46.69 -11.58 -25.62
C PHE A 120 47.16 -11.76 -24.17
N THR A 121 48.48 -11.79 -23.98
CA THR A 121 49.11 -11.74 -22.66
C THR A 121 49.79 -10.40 -22.48
N ILE A 122 49.29 -9.59 -21.54
CA ILE A 122 49.92 -8.33 -21.17
C ILE A 122 50.99 -8.63 -20.12
N GLY A 123 52.23 -8.83 -20.58
CA GLY A 123 53.43 -8.95 -19.78
C GLY A 123 54.07 -7.59 -19.49
N MET A 124 55.33 -7.62 -19.03
CA MET A 124 56.06 -6.41 -18.63
C MET A 124 56.30 -5.44 -19.79
N ALA A 125 56.58 -5.95 -21.00
CA ALA A 125 56.85 -5.11 -22.16
C ALA A 125 55.56 -4.45 -22.67
N GLU A 126 54.52 -5.24 -22.83
CA GLU A 126 53.20 -4.85 -23.35
C GLU A 126 52.55 -3.83 -22.40
N ALA A 127 52.57 -4.10 -21.09
CA ALA A 127 52.08 -3.18 -20.07
C ALA A 127 52.82 -1.84 -20.11
N SER A 128 54.15 -1.85 -20.15
CA SER A 128 54.99 -0.62 -20.17
C SER A 128 54.72 0.28 -21.38
N LEU A 129 54.18 -0.29 -22.47
CA LEU A 129 53.80 0.43 -23.67
C LEU A 129 52.36 0.95 -23.57
N ILE A 130 51.42 0.10 -23.15
CA ILE A 130 50.02 0.48 -22.89
C ILE A 130 49.96 1.64 -21.87
N ASP A 131 50.75 1.55 -20.80
CA ASP A 131 51.07 2.64 -19.87
C ASP A 131 51.32 3.97 -20.57
N ARG A 132 52.22 3.98 -21.57
CA ARG A 132 52.61 5.20 -22.28
C ARG A 132 51.50 5.68 -23.22
N VAL A 133 50.79 4.77 -23.88
CA VAL A 133 49.65 5.08 -24.74
C VAL A 133 48.54 5.76 -23.92
N LEU A 134 48.11 5.15 -22.81
CA LEU A 134 47.10 5.72 -21.91
C LEU A 134 47.53 7.09 -21.36
N ARG A 135 48.81 7.29 -21.02
CA ARG A 135 49.36 8.58 -20.55
C ARG A 135 49.39 9.71 -21.60
N THR A 136 49.13 9.43 -22.89
CA THR A 136 48.90 10.46 -23.93
C THR A 136 47.43 10.88 -24.05
N GLY A 137 46.53 10.22 -23.30
CA GLY A 137 45.08 10.30 -23.48
C GLY A 137 44.55 9.28 -24.51
N THR A 138 45.42 8.65 -25.31
CA THR A 138 45.01 7.66 -26.33
C THR A 138 44.31 6.46 -25.68
N SER A 139 43.06 6.21 -26.05
CA SER A 139 42.27 5.11 -25.47
C SER A 139 42.64 3.77 -26.12
N THR A 140 42.93 2.77 -25.30
CA THR A 140 43.44 1.47 -25.75
C THR A 140 42.32 0.42 -25.72
N TYR A 141 42.17 -0.29 -26.84
CA TYR A 141 41.23 -1.39 -27.05
C TYR A 141 42.03 -2.65 -27.34
N VAL A 142 41.85 -3.68 -26.52
CA VAL A 142 42.35 -5.04 -26.77
C VAL A 142 41.15 -5.93 -27.08
N SER A 143 41.17 -6.54 -28.25
CA SER A 143 40.17 -7.48 -28.75
C SER A 143 40.84 -8.85 -28.93
N ALA A 144 40.20 -9.94 -28.47
CA ALA A 144 40.77 -11.28 -28.58
C ALA A 144 39.71 -12.33 -28.95
N ASP A 145 40.00 -13.13 -29.99
CA ASP A 145 39.17 -14.27 -30.43
C ASP A 145 39.12 -15.41 -29.38
N ASN A 146 39.96 -15.37 -28.33
CA ASN A 146 39.99 -16.32 -27.22
C ASN A 146 40.09 -15.63 -25.84
N ASP A 147 41.27 -15.54 -25.21
CA ASP A 147 41.45 -15.07 -23.81
C ASP A 147 42.38 -13.85 -23.69
N ILE A 148 42.17 -13.01 -22.66
CA ILE A 148 43.08 -11.91 -22.28
C ILE A 148 43.65 -12.14 -20.88
N ASN A 149 44.98 -12.10 -20.74
CA ASN A 149 45.68 -12.38 -19.48
C ASN A 149 46.58 -11.19 -19.09
N VAL A 150 46.20 -10.45 -18.06
CA VAL A 150 46.94 -9.28 -17.56
C VAL A 150 47.88 -9.71 -16.43
N ASN A 151 49.16 -9.86 -16.76
CA ASN A 151 50.20 -10.44 -15.89
C ASN A 151 51.24 -9.42 -15.40
N TYR A 152 51.18 -8.17 -15.88
CA TYR A 152 51.96 -7.05 -15.35
C TYR A 152 51.08 -5.80 -15.17
N VAL A 153 51.41 -4.97 -14.18
CA VAL A 153 50.61 -3.80 -13.78
C VAL A 153 50.46 -2.82 -14.95
N ILE A 154 49.22 -2.40 -15.21
CA ILE A 154 48.91 -1.27 -16.09
C ILE A 154 48.63 -0.05 -15.22
N ASP A 155 49.35 1.04 -15.45
CA ASP A 155 49.25 2.30 -14.72
C ASP A 155 49.19 3.49 -15.69
N GLY A 156 48.02 3.72 -16.29
CA GLY A 156 47.76 4.86 -17.17
C GLY A 156 47.79 6.24 -16.51
N ARG A 157 48.18 6.38 -15.24
CA ARG A 157 48.26 7.68 -14.55
C ARG A 157 49.40 8.53 -15.09
N GLY A 158 49.16 9.84 -15.23
CA GLY A 158 50.11 10.75 -15.88
C GLY A 158 49.99 12.20 -15.40
N ARG A 159 50.08 13.14 -16.35
CA ARG A 159 49.94 14.60 -16.11
C ARG A 159 48.58 15.15 -16.56
N TYR A 160 47.81 14.33 -17.26
CA TYR A 160 46.50 14.62 -17.83
C TYR A 160 45.62 13.39 -17.60
N ALA A 161 44.30 13.56 -17.63
CA ALA A 161 43.38 12.43 -17.65
C ALA A 161 43.76 11.46 -18.78
N GLY A 162 43.98 10.20 -18.42
CA GLY A 162 44.47 9.16 -19.31
C GLY A 162 43.39 8.61 -20.23
N GLY A 163 43.82 7.88 -21.25
CA GLY A 163 42.92 7.15 -22.13
C GLY A 163 42.09 6.10 -21.38
N GLY A 164 40.93 5.75 -21.93
CA GLY A 164 40.18 4.59 -21.47
C GLY A 164 40.89 3.28 -21.83
N LEU A 165 40.66 2.23 -21.04
CA LEU A 165 41.13 0.88 -21.33
C LEU A 165 39.93 -0.05 -21.52
N THR A 166 39.81 -0.64 -22.71
CA THR A 166 38.80 -1.66 -23.01
C THR A 166 39.48 -2.98 -23.32
N LEU A 167 39.21 -4.01 -22.52
CA LEU A 167 39.61 -5.39 -22.78
C LEU A 167 38.36 -6.18 -23.17
N SER A 168 38.39 -6.86 -24.32
CA SER A 168 37.27 -7.61 -24.88
C SER A 168 37.75 -8.98 -25.36
N ALA A 169 37.41 -10.04 -24.63
CA ALA A 169 37.80 -11.41 -24.93
C ALA A 169 36.56 -12.25 -25.30
N ALA A 170 36.67 -13.14 -26.29
CA ALA A 170 35.58 -14.06 -26.63
C ALA A 170 35.24 -15.01 -25.48
N LYS A 171 36.23 -15.40 -24.66
CA LYS A 171 36.08 -16.21 -23.45
C LYS A 171 36.37 -15.39 -22.20
N ASP A 172 37.52 -15.57 -21.56
CA ASP A 172 37.83 -15.06 -20.22
C ASP A 172 38.79 -13.86 -20.23
N ILE A 173 38.66 -13.01 -19.22
CA ILE A 173 39.64 -11.95 -18.92
C ILE A 173 40.21 -12.22 -17.52
N ASN A 174 41.50 -12.55 -17.44
CA ASN A 174 42.20 -12.86 -16.20
C ASN A 174 43.13 -11.71 -15.81
N VAL A 175 42.81 -11.00 -14.74
CA VAL A 175 43.58 -9.85 -14.23
C VAL A 175 44.34 -10.27 -12.98
N ASN A 176 45.62 -10.57 -13.11
CA ASN A 176 46.47 -11.12 -12.03
C ASN A 176 47.22 -10.03 -11.23
N VAL A 177 46.97 -8.76 -11.55
CA VAL A 177 47.75 -7.56 -11.18
C VAL A 177 46.84 -6.34 -11.05
N TYR A 178 47.38 -5.17 -10.73
CA TYR A 178 46.61 -3.93 -10.72
C TYR A 178 46.39 -3.38 -12.13
N ILE A 179 45.21 -2.81 -12.36
CA ILE A 179 44.92 -1.92 -13.50
C ILE A 179 44.54 -0.56 -12.90
N VAL A 180 45.20 0.50 -13.34
CA VAL A 180 45.00 1.87 -12.82
C VAL A 180 44.95 2.83 -13.99
N THR A 181 43.92 3.67 -14.07
CA THR A 181 43.84 4.81 -15.00
C THR A 181 43.64 6.12 -14.22
N ASP A 182 43.97 7.25 -14.85
CA ASP A 182 43.65 8.59 -14.35
C ASP A 182 42.40 9.10 -15.06
N ASN A 183 41.22 8.80 -14.51
CA ASN A 183 39.93 9.25 -15.05
C ASN A 183 39.64 8.79 -16.52
N GLY A 184 40.29 7.71 -16.96
CA GLY A 184 39.96 6.99 -18.19
C GLY A 184 39.09 5.78 -17.86
N ALA A 185 37.93 5.63 -18.50
CA ALA A 185 36.99 4.54 -18.20
C ALA A 185 37.62 3.14 -18.44
N VAL A 186 37.26 2.16 -17.59
CA VAL A 186 37.76 0.78 -17.72
C VAL A 186 36.61 -0.17 -18.06
N ASN A 187 36.71 -0.85 -19.19
CA ASN A 187 35.72 -1.80 -19.69
C ASN A 187 36.33 -3.20 -19.82
N LEU A 188 35.71 -4.19 -19.18
CA LEU A 188 36.14 -5.60 -19.21
C LEU A 188 34.97 -6.44 -19.74
N TYR A 189 35.07 -6.92 -20.97
CA TYR A 189 34.01 -7.65 -21.68
C TYR A 189 34.43 -9.09 -22.00
N ALA A 190 34.00 -10.04 -21.18
CA ALA A 190 34.09 -11.47 -21.45
C ALA A 190 32.85 -11.93 -22.23
N GLY A 191 33.05 -12.58 -23.39
CA GLY A 191 31.99 -12.93 -24.34
C GLY A 191 31.11 -14.08 -23.88
N SER A 192 31.67 -15.29 -23.83
CA SER A 192 31.04 -16.49 -23.25
C SER A 192 31.59 -16.84 -21.87
N GLY A 193 32.80 -16.39 -21.54
CA GLY A 193 33.46 -16.63 -20.27
C GLY A 193 33.09 -15.59 -19.19
N THR A 194 34.03 -15.33 -18.28
CA THR A 194 33.90 -14.41 -17.15
C THR A 194 35.13 -13.51 -16.98
N VAL A 195 35.07 -12.59 -16.03
CA VAL A 195 36.16 -11.67 -15.68
C VAL A 195 36.67 -12.01 -14.28
N ASN A 196 37.90 -12.52 -14.21
CA ASN A 196 38.56 -12.94 -12.98
C ASN A 196 39.56 -11.87 -12.54
N LEU A 197 39.45 -11.36 -11.31
CA LEU A 197 40.45 -10.49 -10.68
C LEU A 197 41.11 -11.23 -9.51
N ALA A 198 42.43 -11.35 -9.54
CA ALA A 198 43.17 -12.10 -8.51
C ALA A 198 43.06 -11.46 -7.11
N GLN A 199 43.13 -12.28 -6.07
CA GLN A 199 42.95 -11.83 -4.69
C GLN A 199 43.97 -10.74 -4.30
N GLY A 200 43.51 -9.68 -3.65
CA GLY A 200 44.33 -8.53 -3.25
C GLY A 200 44.77 -7.63 -4.42
N LYS A 201 44.21 -7.81 -5.62
CA LYS A 201 44.35 -6.90 -6.76
C LYS A 201 43.12 -6.02 -6.92
N ALA A 202 43.28 -4.91 -7.63
CA ALA A 202 42.23 -3.93 -7.85
C ALA A 202 42.28 -3.35 -9.27
N VAL A 203 41.12 -2.92 -9.76
CA VAL A 203 40.97 -2.09 -10.95
C VAL A 203 40.51 -0.71 -10.48
N TYR A 204 41.25 0.34 -10.81
CA TYR A 204 40.97 1.72 -10.38
C TYR A 204 40.82 2.65 -11.58
N ALA A 205 39.77 3.48 -11.59
CA ALA A 205 39.44 4.37 -12.72
C ALA A 205 39.29 5.86 -12.36
N GLY A 206 39.61 6.26 -11.13
CA GLY A 206 39.32 7.62 -10.64
C GLY A 206 37.82 7.88 -10.59
N THR A 207 37.35 8.96 -11.22
CA THR A 207 35.90 9.27 -11.35
C THR A 207 35.26 8.68 -12.61
N ALA A 208 36.03 8.02 -13.48
CA ALA A 208 35.50 7.40 -14.69
C ALA A 208 34.88 6.03 -14.41
N PRO A 209 33.83 5.63 -15.16
CA PRO A 209 33.09 4.40 -14.87
C PRO A 209 33.92 3.13 -15.09
N ILE A 210 33.56 2.09 -14.35
CA ILE A 210 34.05 0.71 -14.55
C ILE A 210 32.88 -0.16 -14.99
N THR A 211 33.00 -0.79 -16.16
CA THR A 211 32.02 -1.76 -16.67
C THR A 211 32.65 -3.14 -16.77
N VAL A 212 32.06 -4.12 -16.09
CA VAL A 212 32.43 -5.53 -16.18
C VAL A 212 31.25 -6.29 -16.74
N ARG A 213 31.41 -6.95 -17.89
CA ARG A 213 30.37 -7.73 -18.55
C ARG A 213 30.89 -9.13 -18.89
N SER A 214 30.05 -10.13 -18.66
CA SER A 214 30.38 -11.55 -18.84
C SER A 214 29.26 -12.32 -19.53
N GLY A 215 29.62 -13.43 -20.19
CA GLY A 215 28.68 -14.45 -20.64
C GLY A 215 28.22 -15.31 -19.47
N SER A 216 29.20 -15.96 -18.85
CA SER A 216 29.06 -16.80 -17.66
C SER A 216 28.86 -15.96 -16.39
N SER A 217 28.73 -16.63 -15.24
CA SER A 217 28.53 -16.00 -13.93
C SER A 217 29.71 -15.11 -13.53
N LEU A 218 29.41 -13.94 -12.97
CA LEU A 218 30.36 -12.97 -12.47
C LEU A 218 30.43 -13.03 -10.94
N THR A 219 31.63 -12.92 -10.39
CA THR A 219 31.84 -12.64 -8.97
C THR A 219 32.51 -11.28 -8.85
N ASN A 220 32.04 -10.43 -7.94
CA ASN A 220 32.65 -9.12 -7.75
C ASN A 220 34.04 -9.22 -7.11
N ALA A 221 34.82 -8.16 -7.30
CA ALA A 221 36.14 -7.97 -6.74
C ALA A 221 36.37 -6.46 -6.54
N SER A 222 37.59 -6.05 -6.21
CA SER A 222 37.94 -4.65 -5.94
C SER A 222 37.97 -3.78 -7.21
N TYR A 223 36.78 -3.42 -7.69
CA TYR A 223 36.55 -2.43 -8.75
C TYR A 223 36.29 -1.07 -8.09
N LEU A 224 37.20 -0.11 -8.29
CA LEU A 224 37.31 1.10 -7.47
C LEU A 224 37.14 2.35 -8.35
N THR A 225 35.99 3.01 -8.22
CA THR A 225 35.63 4.21 -8.99
C THR A 225 34.69 5.12 -8.19
N GLY A 226 34.85 6.43 -8.34
CA GLY A 226 33.89 7.46 -7.91
C GLY A 226 32.83 7.80 -8.98
N GLY A 227 32.84 7.08 -10.11
CA GLY A 227 31.79 7.08 -11.12
C GLY A 227 30.90 5.85 -11.03
N ARG A 228 30.22 5.49 -12.13
CA ARG A 228 29.35 4.32 -12.18
C ARG A 228 30.15 3.01 -12.19
N LEU A 229 29.82 2.10 -11.27
CA LEU A 229 30.23 0.68 -11.32
C LEU A 229 29.10 -0.15 -11.93
N SER A 230 29.39 -0.91 -12.98
CA SER A 230 28.43 -1.81 -13.63
C SER A 230 28.97 -3.24 -13.68
N LEU A 231 28.26 -4.18 -13.05
CA LEU A 231 28.60 -5.61 -12.99
C LEU A 231 27.48 -6.43 -13.67
N ILE A 232 27.80 -7.02 -14.82
CA ILE A 232 26.82 -7.62 -15.72
C ILE A 232 27.21 -9.08 -16.05
N SER A 233 26.32 -10.02 -15.78
CA SER A 233 26.36 -11.40 -16.30
C SER A 233 25.15 -11.63 -17.19
N THR A 234 25.38 -11.95 -18.46
CA THR A 234 24.29 -11.99 -19.46
C THR A 234 23.51 -13.31 -19.46
N GLN A 235 24.11 -14.41 -18.99
CA GLN A 235 23.45 -15.74 -18.91
C GLN A 235 23.63 -16.41 -17.54
N GLY A 236 24.46 -15.85 -16.65
CA GLY A 236 24.78 -16.41 -15.34
C GLY A 236 24.27 -15.55 -14.18
N PHE A 237 24.89 -15.78 -13.02
CA PHE A 237 24.65 -15.05 -11.76
C PHE A 237 25.56 -13.82 -11.63
N VAL A 238 25.18 -12.86 -10.78
CA VAL A 238 26.11 -11.85 -10.24
C VAL A 238 26.25 -12.06 -8.73
N ASN A 239 27.44 -12.46 -8.29
CA ASN A 239 27.73 -12.74 -6.88
C ASN A 239 28.53 -11.60 -6.24
N ILE A 240 27.99 -10.98 -5.21
CA ILE A 240 28.66 -9.95 -4.40
C ILE A 240 29.28 -10.63 -3.18
N ASN A 241 30.50 -11.14 -3.33
CA ASN A 241 31.24 -11.89 -2.31
C ASN A 241 32.31 -11.02 -1.61
N GLN A 242 32.56 -9.81 -2.11
CA GLN A 242 33.32 -8.74 -1.46
C GLN A 242 32.40 -7.53 -1.27
N GLY A 243 32.62 -6.73 -0.23
CA GLY A 243 31.84 -5.51 -0.02
C GLY A 243 32.04 -4.53 -1.17
N ILE A 244 30.96 -3.88 -1.61
CA ILE A 244 31.03 -2.73 -2.51
C ILE A 244 30.90 -1.49 -1.64
N ASP A 245 32.04 -0.87 -1.35
CA ASP A 245 32.15 0.46 -0.76
C ASP A 245 32.69 1.39 -1.86
N SER A 246 32.07 2.56 -2.05
CA SER A 246 32.41 3.50 -3.11
C SER A 246 33.49 4.53 -2.69
N SER A 247 34.15 4.35 -1.54
CA SER A 247 35.18 5.26 -1.04
C SER A 247 36.63 4.84 -1.36
N ILE A 248 37.26 5.62 -2.24
CA ILE A 248 38.64 6.11 -2.00
C ILE A 248 38.64 7.65 -1.97
N THR A 249 37.76 8.28 -2.76
CA THR A 249 37.42 9.70 -2.65
C THR A 249 35.90 9.83 -2.75
N PRO A 250 35.19 10.44 -1.77
CA PRO A 250 33.75 10.62 -1.84
C PRO A 250 33.41 11.62 -2.95
N VAL A 251 32.84 11.11 -4.04
CA VAL A 251 32.22 11.88 -5.12
C VAL A 251 30.75 11.48 -5.15
N PRO A 252 29.80 12.41 -4.92
CA PRO A 252 28.38 12.11 -5.06
C PRO A 252 28.05 11.59 -6.46
N GLY A 253 27.24 10.53 -6.56
CA GLY A 253 26.94 9.87 -7.84
C GLY A 253 27.74 8.59 -8.13
N GLY A 254 28.28 7.92 -7.11
CA GLY A 254 28.88 6.57 -7.21
C GLY A 254 27.85 5.47 -7.50
N HIS A 255 27.11 5.57 -8.61
CA HIS A 255 26.02 4.67 -8.98
C HIS A 255 26.49 3.21 -9.12
N VAL A 256 25.69 2.26 -8.65
CA VAL A 256 25.91 0.83 -8.88
C VAL A 256 24.81 0.23 -9.76
N THR A 257 25.21 -0.61 -10.70
CA THR A 257 24.30 -1.34 -11.58
C THR A 257 24.70 -2.81 -11.62
N LEU A 258 23.86 -3.67 -11.04
CA LEU A 258 24.01 -5.13 -11.07
C LEU A 258 22.97 -5.71 -12.04
N ALA A 259 23.39 -6.53 -13.00
CA ALA A 259 22.50 -7.18 -13.94
C ALA A 259 22.89 -8.64 -14.15
N ALA A 260 22.02 -9.58 -13.82
CA ALA A 260 22.18 -11.01 -14.01
C ALA A 260 21.14 -11.57 -14.98
N GLY A 261 21.52 -12.60 -15.74
CA GLY A 261 20.58 -13.44 -16.50
C GLY A 261 19.73 -14.28 -15.56
N ASN A 262 20.34 -14.80 -14.49
CA ASN A 262 19.68 -15.51 -13.40
C ASN A 262 19.66 -14.61 -12.14
N ASP A 263 20.05 -15.15 -10.97
CA ASP A 263 19.98 -14.44 -9.69
C ASP A 263 21.11 -13.41 -9.49
N VAL A 264 20.82 -12.41 -8.64
CA VAL A 264 21.84 -11.57 -7.99
C VAL A 264 21.96 -12.03 -6.53
N ASN A 265 23.18 -12.37 -6.11
CA ASN A 265 23.47 -12.97 -4.81
C ASN A 265 24.31 -12.01 -3.94
N LEU A 266 23.71 -11.42 -2.91
CA LEU A 266 24.34 -10.45 -2.00
C LEU A 266 24.91 -11.15 -0.75
N ASN A 267 26.19 -11.50 -0.80
CA ASN A 267 26.95 -12.17 0.28
C ASN A 267 27.89 -11.21 1.04
N LYS A 268 27.86 -9.91 0.71
CA LYS A 268 28.46 -8.76 1.40
C LYS A 268 27.65 -7.50 1.13
N ASP A 269 27.84 -6.47 1.94
CA ASP A 269 27.12 -5.20 1.80
C ASP A 269 27.42 -4.47 0.48
N LEU A 270 26.43 -3.73 0.02
CA LEU A 270 26.46 -2.83 -1.12
C LEU A 270 26.13 -1.42 -0.64
N VAL A 271 27.14 -0.53 -0.59
CA VAL A 271 27.06 0.82 -0.03
C VAL A 271 27.49 1.86 -1.05
N THR A 272 26.59 2.82 -1.28
CA THR A 272 26.77 3.94 -2.22
C THR A 272 26.56 5.28 -1.53
N TYR A 273 27.46 6.23 -1.78
CA TYR A 273 27.34 7.60 -1.27
C TYR A 273 26.52 8.45 -2.25
N ASP A 274 25.21 8.53 -2.01
CA ASP A 274 24.24 9.26 -2.84
C ASP A 274 24.34 8.91 -4.35
N GLY A 275 24.46 7.61 -4.66
CA GLY A 275 24.43 7.09 -6.02
C GLY A 275 23.37 6.00 -6.18
N ASP A 276 22.55 6.07 -7.23
CA ASP A 276 21.48 5.10 -7.47
C ASP A 276 21.99 3.65 -7.44
N VAL A 277 21.28 2.78 -6.72
CA VAL A 277 21.48 1.32 -6.79
C VAL A 277 20.42 0.70 -7.68
N ASN A 278 20.86 0.08 -8.78
CA ASN A 278 19.99 -0.60 -9.73
C ASN A 278 20.36 -2.08 -9.79
N ILE A 279 19.41 -2.97 -9.52
CA ILE A 279 19.60 -4.42 -9.47
C ILE A 279 18.57 -5.10 -10.39
N ALA A 280 19.04 -5.90 -11.35
CA ALA A 280 18.20 -6.67 -12.26
C ALA A 280 18.60 -8.16 -12.25
N ALA A 281 17.66 -9.05 -11.94
CA ALA A 281 17.82 -10.50 -12.02
C ALA A 281 16.82 -11.06 -13.05
N THR A 282 17.22 -11.16 -14.31
CA THR A 282 16.30 -11.17 -15.47
C THR A 282 15.30 -12.33 -15.44
N ASN A 283 15.76 -13.54 -15.13
CA ASN A 283 14.91 -14.73 -14.95
C ASN A 283 14.91 -15.22 -13.50
N GLY A 284 15.76 -14.64 -12.65
CA GLY A 284 16.04 -15.10 -11.29
C GLY A 284 15.51 -14.18 -10.20
N ILE A 285 16.08 -14.33 -9.01
CA ILE A 285 15.70 -13.63 -7.77
C ILE A 285 16.85 -12.77 -7.23
N LEU A 286 16.55 -11.94 -6.23
CA LEU A 286 17.55 -11.24 -5.41
C LEU A 286 17.73 -12.00 -4.09
N ASN A 287 18.83 -12.73 -3.95
CA ASN A 287 19.19 -13.41 -2.71
C ASN A 287 20.00 -12.46 -1.83
N ILE A 288 19.54 -12.24 -0.60
CA ILE A 288 20.27 -11.47 0.42
C ILE A 288 20.64 -12.40 1.57
N ALA A 289 21.94 -12.63 1.77
CA ALA A 289 22.42 -13.60 2.75
C ALA A 289 22.50 -13.01 4.18
N TRP A 290 22.52 -13.90 5.17
CA TRP A 290 22.76 -13.56 6.57
C TRP A 290 24.26 -13.49 6.87
N ASP A 291 24.70 -12.35 7.43
CA ASP A 291 26.03 -12.12 7.93
C ASP A 291 26.19 -12.70 9.34
N ASN A 292 26.53 -13.99 9.40
CA ASN A 292 26.78 -14.72 10.65
C ASN A 292 27.85 -14.06 11.55
N THR A 293 28.73 -13.21 11.03
CA THR A 293 29.76 -12.51 11.81
C THR A 293 29.18 -11.33 12.60
N ASN A 294 28.19 -10.63 12.02
CA ASN A 294 27.58 -9.44 12.62
C ASN A 294 26.12 -9.68 13.08
N SER A 295 25.65 -10.93 13.01
CA SER A 295 24.29 -11.36 13.38
C SER A 295 23.17 -10.51 12.76
N ARG A 296 23.28 -10.24 11.46
CA ARG A 296 22.35 -9.40 10.67
C ARG A 296 22.24 -9.86 9.22
N THR A 297 21.31 -9.32 8.47
CA THR A 297 21.30 -9.40 7.00
C THR A 297 22.39 -8.51 6.37
N TYR A 298 22.87 -8.84 5.16
CA TYR A 298 23.63 -7.90 4.34
C TYR A 298 22.73 -6.80 3.79
N ARG A 299 23.30 -5.60 3.60
CA ARG A 299 22.56 -4.37 3.31
C ARG A 299 22.83 -3.82 1.92
N ILE A 300 21.81 -3.14 1.39
CA ILE A 300 21.84 -2.31 0.20
C ILE A 300 21.54 -0.88 0.66
N GLN A 301 22.53 0.01 0.52
CA GLN A 301 22.49 1.37 1.07
C GLN A 301 22.89 2.42 0.02
N SER A 302 22.15 3.54 -0.03
CA SER A 302 22.37 4.58 -1.06
C SER A 302 22.18 6.03 -0.59
N GLY A 303 22.14 6.27 0.72
CA GLY A 303 21.92 7.62 1.25
C GLY A 303 20.56 8.16 0.84
N SER A 304 20.54 9.28 0.11
CA SER A 304 19.34 9.90 -0.47
C SER A 304 19.01 9.44 -1.90
N ALA A 305 19.88 8.67 -2.56
CA ALA A 305 19.67 8.19 -3.91
C ALA A 305 18.74 6.94 -3.93
N PRO A 306 17.99 6.70 -5.02
CA PRO A 306 17.01 5.62 -5.08
C PRO A 306 17.65 4.21 -5.12
N ILE A 307 16.91 3.23 -4.61
CA ILE A 307 17.19 1.80 -4.78
C ILE A 307 16.08 1.18 -5.63
N THR A 308 16.45 0.59 -6.77
CA THR A 308 15.55 -0.20 -7.62
C THR A 308 16.04 -1.64 -7.71
N ALA A 309 15.20 -2.59 -7.30
CA ALA A 309 15.42 -4.02 -7.51
C ALA A 309 14.31 -4.58 -8.42
N THR A 310 14.69 -5.32 -9.45
CA THR A 310 13.78 -5.93 -10.43
C THR A 310 14.16 -7.40 -10.66
N THR A 311 13.23 -8.31 -10.45
CA THR A 311 13.44 -9.77 -10.54
C THR A 311 12.48 -10.40 -11.57
N GLY A 312 12.90 -11.49 -12.18
CA GLY A 312 12.04 -12.37 -12.98
C GLY A 312 11.19 -13.26 -12.09
N GLY A 313 11.79 -13.84 -11.06
CA GLY A 313 11.11 -14.60 -10.00
C GLY A 313 10.71 -13.74 -8.80
N ASN A 314 10.41 -14.39 -7.68
CA ASN A 314 9.97 -13.74 -6.44
C ASN A 314 11.06 -12.82 -5.84
N LEU A 315 10.61 -11.81 -5.08
CA LEU A 315 11.45 -10.84 -4.39
C LEU A 315 11.01 -10.77 -2.92
N THR A 316 11.93 -10.98 -1.96
CA THR A 316 11.67 -10.72 -0.53
C THR A 316 12.50 -9.55 -0.02
N THR A 317 12.00 -8.81 0.96
CA THR A 317 12.74 -7.72 1.62
C THR A 317 13.89 -8.21 2.50
N GLY A 318 13.95 -9.51 2.82
CA GLY A 318 15.02 -10.11 3.61
C GLY A 318 14.52 -11.26 4.50
N PRO A 319 15.38 -11.83 5.37
CA PRO A 319 14.96 -12.85 6.33
C PRO A 319 14.02 -12.26 7.39
N ALA A 320 12.94 -12.97 7.71
CA ALA A 320 11.98 -12.58 8.72
C ALA A 320 12.62 -12.49 10.13
N PRO A 321 12.28 -11.46 10.94
CA PRO A 321 12.56 -11.44 12.38
C PRO A 321 11.88 -12.61 13.12
N PRO A 322 12.38 -13.01 14.31
CA PRO A 322 11.71 -13.99 15.16
C PRO A 322 10.38 -13.45 15.68
N THR A 323 9.43 -14.34 15.98
CA THR A 323 8.09 -13.97 16.48
C THR A 323 8.08 -13.32 17.87
N THR A 324 9.18 -13.43 18.61
CA THR A 324 9.32 -12.90 19.98
C THR A 324 10.75 -12.47 20.26
N PHE A 325 10.94 -11.39 21.02
CA PHE A 325 12.24 -10.99 21.56
C PHE A 325 12.31 -11.29 23.06
N ALA A 326 13.52 -11.39 23.60
CA ALA A 326 13.72 -11.51 25.05
C ALA A 326 13.37 -10.17 25.72
N VAL A 327 12.68 -10.21 26.86
CA VAL A 327 12.41 -8.99 27.64
C VAL A 327 13.71 -8.56 28.34
N PRO A 328 14.19 -7.32 28.14
CA PRO A 328 15.34 -6.79 28.88
C PRO A 328 15.00 -6.58 30.37
N ASP A 329 16.00 -6.31 31.21
CA ASP A 329 15.72 -5.90 32.59
C ASP A 329 15.04 -4.51 32.61
N LEU A 330 13.85 -4.45 33.22
CA LEU A 330 13.03 -3.24 33.33
C LEU A 330 13.12 -2.61 34.73
N THR A 331 13.98 -3.13 35.61
CA THR A 331 14.12 -2.68 36.99
C THR A 331 14.57 -1.22 37.05
N GLY A 332 13.72 -0.34 37.59
CA GLY A 332 13.97 1.10 37.67
C GLY A 332 13.56 1.91 36.44
N ILE A 333 13.07 1.28 35.36
CA ILE A 333 12.55 1.99 34.18
C ILE A 333 11.13 2.49 34.48
N ALA A 334 10.93 3.81 34.44
CA ALA A 334 9.67 4.45 34.79
C ALA A 334 8.58 4.32 33.69
N ASP A 335 8.95 4.48 32.41
CA ASP A 335 8.08 4.19 31.27
C ASP A 335 8.63 2.97 30.51
N GLN A 336 8.16 1.80 30.93
CA GLN A 336 8.52 0.52 30.32
C GLN A 336 7.96 0.38 28.90
N ALA A 337 6.81 1.01 28.60
CA ALA A 337 6.18 0.91 27.29
C ALA A 337 6.96 1.69 26.23
N ALA A 338 7.39 2.92 26.52
CA ALA A 338 8.24 3.71 25.63
C ALA A 338 9.63 3.06 25.46
N TYR A 339 10.24 2.58 26.54
CA TYR A 339 11.52 1.89 26.49
C TYR A 339 11.46 0.62 25.62
N LEU A 340 10.45 -0.23 25.81
CA LEU A 340 10.32 -1.47 25.05
C LEU A 340 10.02 -1.23 23.57
N ARG A 341 9.30 -0.16 23.20
CA ARG A 341 9.14 0.26 21.79
C ARG A 341 10.50 0.59 21.15
N ALA A 342 11.33 1.36 21.84
CA ALA A 342 12.68 1.69 21.36
C ALA A 342 13.58 0.44 21.28
N TYR A 343 13.48 -0.48 22.25
CA TYR A 343 14.17 -1.77 22.24
C TYR A 343 13.77 -2.64 21.04
N ILE A 344 12.46 -2.78 20.74
CA ILE A 344 11.98 -3.52 19.57
C ILE A 344 12.55 -2.94 18.27
N VAL A 345 12.54 -1.60 18.11
CA VAL A 345 13.13 -0.95 16.93
C VAL A 345 14.62 -1.23 16.82
N ASP A 346 15.36 -1.31 17.93
CA ASP A 346 16.78 -1.69 17.94
C ASP A 346 16.98 -3.16 17.53
N GLN A 347 16.19 -4.09 18.08
CA GLN A 347 16.23 -5.51 17.73
C GLN A 347 15.82 -5.81 16.28
N LEU A 348 15.18 -4.86 15.58
CA LEU A 348 14.82 -4.98 14.16
C LEU A 348 15.90 -4.47 13.20
N LYS A 349 16.84 -3.62 13.65
CA LYS A 349 17.97 -3.13 12.82
C LYS A 349 18.81 -4.23 12.15
N PRO A 350 19.00 -5.43 12.73
CA PRO A 350 19.69 -6.54 12.07
C PRO A 350 18.96 -7.10 10.84
N TYR A 351 17.65 -6.90 10.71
CA TYR A 351 16.85 -7.50 9.62
C TYR A 351 16.59 -6.54 8.46
N ILE A 352 16.80 -5.22 8.64
CA ILE A 352 16.67 -4.22 7.58
C ILE A 352 17.77 -4.41 6.53
N ALA A 353 17.39 -4.93 5.36
CA ALA A 353 18.28 -5.09 4.20
C ALA A 353 18.36 -3.84 3.31
N PHE A 354 17.26 -3.10 3.14
CA PHE A 354 17.18 -1.92 2.27
C PHE A 354 17.24 -0.63 3.10
N SER A 355 18.11 0.32 2.71
CA SER A 355 18.31 1.57 3.46
C SER A 355 18.61 2.76 2.53
N THR A 356 17.61 3.61 2.34
CA THR A 356 17.68 4.86 1.58
C THR A 356 16.67 5.85 2.16
N THR A 357 16.91 7.15 2.09
CA THR A 357 15.89 8.19 2.33
C THR A 357 15.20 8.65 1.05
N GLY A 358 15.71 8.22 -0.11
CA GLY A 358 15.07 8.35 -1.42
C GLY A 358 14.13 7.19 -1.75
N LYS A 359 13.75 7.08 -3.02
CA LYS A 359 12.76 6.10 -3.48
C LYS A 359 13.27 4.65 -3.37
N LEU A 360 12.44 3.78 -2.81
CA LEU A 360 12.62 2.33 -2.83
C LEU A 360 11.62 1.71 -3.81
N SER A 361 12.10 0.96 -4.80
CA SER A 361 11.26 0.28 -5.81
C SER A 361 11.62 -1.20 -5.89
N LEU A 362 10.69 -2.06 -5.47
CA LEU A 362 10.82 -3.51 -5.45
C LEU A 362 9.82 -4.13 -6.42
N ILE A 363 10.33 -4.75 -7.48
CA ILE A 363 9.53 -5.19 -8.63
C ILE A 363 9.80 -6.66 -8.94
N SER A 364 8.79 -7.53 -8.83
CA SER A 364 8.81 -8.85 -9.48
C SER A 364 8.01 -8.79 -10.78
N THR A 365 8.61 -9.26 -11.87
CA THR A 365 8.04 -9.22 -13.23
C THR A 365 7.41 -10.54 -13.68
N GLY A 366 7.59 -11.62 -12.89
CA GLY A 366 7.02 -12.95 -13.16
C GLY A 366 6.64 -13.74 -11.90
N GLY A 367 6.63 -13.13 -10.72
CA GLY A 367 6.22 -13.74 -9.46
C GLY A 367 5.81 -12.71 -8.40
N ASP A 368 6.09 -13.04 -7.14
CA ASP A 368 5.60 -12.32 -5.96
C ASP A 368 6.58 -11.27 -5.42
N VAL A 369 6.05 -10.32 -4.64
CA VAL A 369 6.84 -9.47 -3.73
C VAL A 369 6.40 -9.73 -2.28
N THR A 370 7.33 -10.13 -1.43
CA THR A 370 7.07 -10.43 -0.01
C THR A 370 7.84 -9.48 0.90
N VAL A 371 7.14 -8.84 1.84
CA VAL A 371 7.76 -8.02 2.90
C VAL A 371 7.85 -8.88 4.16
N ASP A 372 8.92 -9.66 4.30
CA ASP A 372 9.21 -10.49 5.48
C ASP A 372 10.07 -9.73 6.51
N ALA A 373 10.93 -8.84 6.03
CA ALA A 373 11.75 -7.93 6.83
C ALA A 373 11.22 -6.48 6.73
N PRO A 374 11.37 -5.65 7.80
CA PRO A 374 10.85 -4.29 7.84
C PRO A 374 11.46 -3.35 6.78
N ILE A 375 10.60 -2.52 6.19
CA ILE A 375 11.00 -1.28 5.52
C ILE A 375 10.79 -0.12 6.52
N PRO A 376 11.85 0.58 6.97
CA PRO A 376 11.78 1.55 8.06
C PRO A 376 11.21 2.91 7.65
N ASP A 377 10.73 3.65 8.64
CA ASP A 377 10.15 5.01 8.55
C ASP A 377 11.12 6.08 7.98
N THR A 378 12.40 5.77 7.88
CA THR A 378 13.39 6.60 7.20
C THR A 378 13.33 6.51 5.67
N THR A 379 12.59 5.55 5.10
CA THR A 379 12.49 5.30 3.64
C THR A 379 11.70 6.37 2.90
N GLY A 380 12.10 6.75 1.68
CA GLY A 380 11.37 7.68 0.82
C GLY A 380 10.10 7.09 0.21
N GLU A 381 9.76 7.50 -1.02
CA GLU A 381 8.63 6.91 -1.76
C GLU A 381 8.82 5.38 -1.91
N ILE A 382 7.81 4.58 -1.58
CA ILE A 382 7.86 3.12 -1.68
C ILE A 382 6.94 2.65 -2.81
N VAL A 383 7.51 1.87 -3.72
CA VAL A 383 6.77 1.16 -4.77
C VAL A 383 7.03 -0.34 -4.66
N LEU A 384 5.99 -1.10 -4.35
CA LEU A 384 5.98 -2.57 -4.42
C LEU A 384 5.14 -3.00 -5.61
N THR A 385 5.70 -3.79 -6.51
CA THR A 385 4.99 -4.27 -7.71
C THR A 385 5.27 -5.75 -7.94
N ALA A 386 4.23 -6.58 -7.86
CA ALA A 386 4.30 -8.02 -8.18
C ALA A 386 3.52 -8.35 -9.45
N ALA A 387 3.98 -9.37 -10.17
CA ALA A 387 3.26 -9.92 -11.32
C ALA A 387 2.10 -10.83 -10.90
N ASP A 388 2.16 -11.44 -9.70
CA ASP A 388 1.04 -12.20 -9.12
C ASP A 388 0.58 -11.65 -7.76
N LYS A 389 1.26 -11.93 -6.64
CA LYS A 389 0.85 -11.47 -5.29
C LYS A 389 1.84 -10.50 -4.65
N VAL A 390 1.32 -9.51 -3.91
CA VAL A 390 2.10 -8.83 -2.85
C VAL A 390 1.64 -9.32 -1.48
N ALA A 391 2.58 -9.83 -0.69
CA ALA A 391 2.34 -10.27 0.68
C ALA A 391 3.15 -9.41 1.67
N VAL A 392 2.46 -8.76 2.60
CA VAL A 392 3.06 -7.88 3.61
C VAL A 392 2.99 -8.58 4.96
N ASN A 393 4.10 -9.21 5.35
CA ASN A 393 4.28 -9.96 6.60
C ASN A 393 5.02 -9.14 7.67
N HIS A 394 5.48 -7.94 7.31
CA HIS A 394 6.20 -7.01 8.18
C HIS A 394 5.87 -5.55 7.82
N LYS A 395 6.41 -4.60 8.58
CA LYS A 395 6.17 -3.16 8.43
C LYS A 395 6.63 -2.60 7.09
N VAL A 396 5.77 -1.74 6.50
CA VAL A 396 6.13 -0.85 5.39
C VAL A 396 5.85 0.59 5.81
N LEU A 397 6.91 1.31 6.20
CA LEU A 397 6.83 2.69 6.72
C LEU A 397 7.63 3.63 5.81
N SER A 398 7.25 4.92 5.74
CA SER A 398 7.99 5.92 4.96
C SER A 398 8.07 7.29 5.64
N ASN A 399 9.00 8.13 5.15
CA ASN A 399 9.34 9.45 5.67
C ASN A 399 8.37 10.55 5.19
N ASP A 400 7.07 10.36 5.44
CA ASP A 400 5.98 11.22 4.94
C ASP A 400 5.81 11.18 3.40
N GLN A 401 6.11 10.04 2.74
CA GLN A 401 6.12 9.91 1.27
C GLN A 401 5.08 8.91 0.75
N PRO A 402 4.76 8.92 -0.57
CA PRO A 402 3.77 8.01 -1.12
C PRO A 402 4.18 6.53 -0.96
N ILE A 403 3.22 5.68 -0.62
CA ILE A 403 3.37 4.22 -0.66
C ILE A 403 2.38 3.69 -1.70
N THR A 404 2.90 2.98 -2.70
CA THR A 404 2.10 2.34 -3.76
C THR A 404 2.39 0.85 -3.82
N ILE A 405 1.35 0.04 -3.72
CA ILE A 405 1.40 -1.42 -3.81
C ILE A 405 0.54 -1.87 -4.99
N THR A 406 1.15 -2.61 -5.94
CA THR A 406 0.48 -3.13 -7.14
C THR A 406 0.70 -4.64 -7.26
N ALA A 407 -0.37 -5.40 -7.53
CA ALA A 407 -0.33 -6.85 -7.69
C ALA A 407 -1.14 -7.35 -8.91
N GLY A 408 -0.84 -8.57 -9.34
CA GLY A 408 -1.58 -9.31 -10.35
C GLY A 408 -2.78 -10.05 -9.77
N ALA A 409 -2.95 -11.32 -10.18
CA ALA A 409 -4.13 -12.14 -9.88
C ALA A 409 -4.13 -12.74 -8.47
N GLY A 410 -2.95 -12.99 -7.89
CA GLY A 410 -2.77 -13.40 -6.49
C GLY A 410 -3.08 -12.31 -5.45
N GLY A 411 -3.23 -11.05 -5.89
CA GLY A 411 -3.80 -9.98 -5.09
C GLY A 411 -2.84 -9.36 -4.06
N ILE A 412 -3.39 -8.66 -3.07
CA ILE A 412 -2.63 -8.03 -1.98
C ILE A 412 -3.11 -8.56 -0.64
N GLU A 413 -2.19 -9.08 0.16
CA GLU A 413 -2.44 -9.55 1.52
C GLU A 413 -1.56 -8.78 2.52
N VAL A 414 -2.18 -8.11 3.50
CA VAL A 414 -1.49 -7.41 4.59
C VAL A 414 -1.79 -8.14 5.89
N ASN A 415 -0.82 -8.95 6.33
CA ASN A 415 -0.97 -9.91 7.42
C ASN A 415 -0.84 -9.27 8.80
N GLY A 416 -1.36 -9.96 9.83
CA GLY A 416 -1.25 -9.56 11.23
C GLY A 416 0.19 -9.66 11.74
N THR A 417 0.80 -8.52 12.07
CA THR A 417 2.16 -8.45 12.60
C THR A 417 2.13 -8.32 14.13
N ASP A 418 2.80 -9.22 14.88
CA ASP A 418 3.04 -8.97 16.31
C ASP A 418 4.19 -7.97 16.47
N ASP A 419 3.84 -6.70 16.33
CA ASP A 419 4.75 -5.56 16.53
C ASP A 419 5.32 -5.50 17.95
N THR A 420 4.72 -6.25 18.88
CA THR A 420 5.06 -6.25 20.30
C THR A 420 6.01 -7.39 20.66
N TYR A 421 6.22 -8.35 19.76
CA TYR A 421 7.14 -9.48 19.92
C TYR A 421 6.94 -10.24 21.25
N GLY A 422 5.68 -10.51 21.60
CA GLY A 422 5.27 -11.14 22.85
C GLY A 422 5.16 -10.21 24.07
N MET A 423 5.47 -8.92 23.95
CA MET A 423 5.51 -7.97 25.08
C MET A 423 4.26 -7.09 25.22
N GLY A 424 3.32 -7.16 24.29
CA GLY A 424 2.16 -6.27 24.15
C GLY A 424 1.27 -6.13 25.39
N SER A 425 0.53 -7.19 25.70
CA SER A 425 -0.44 -7.21 26.80
C SER A 425 0.17 -7.05 28.19
N SER A 426 1.44 -7.43 28.34
CA SER A 426 2.14 -7.46 29.63
C SER A 426 2.69 -6.09 30.05
N TYR A 427 3.00 -5.22 29.07
CA TYR A 427 3.68 -3.94 29.31
C TYR A 427 2.98 -2.73 28.66
N GLY A 428 1.73 -2.87 28.21
CA GLY A 428 0.94 -1.78 27.64
C GLY A 428 1.36 -1.33 26.24
N ILE A 429 2.11 -2.16 25.52
CA ILE A 429 2.57 -1.87 24.16
C ILE A 429 1.43 -2.17 23.17
N GLY A 430 0.56 -1.19 22.92
CA GLY A 430 -0.41 -1.27 21.81
C GLY A 430 0.26 -1.41 20.45
N THR A 431 -0.40 -2.12 19.52
CA THR A 431 0.05 -2.39 18.15
C THR A 431 0.13 -1.12 17.29
N SER A 432 0.74 -1.21 16.10
CA SER A 432 0.91 -0.10 15.17
C SER A 432 0.45 -0.46 13.75
N PRO A 433 0.24 0.52 12.85
CA PRO A 433 -0.22 0.26 11.48
C PRO A 433 0.72 -0.70 10.75
N ALA A 434 0.20 -1.67 10.00
CA ALA A 434 1.06 -2.59 9.23
C ALA A 434 1.78 -1.83 8.09
N ILE A 435 1.10 -0.83 7.54
CA ILE A 435 1.61 0.09 6.53
C ILE A 435 1.28 1.52 6.99
N ASP A 436 2.26 2.42 6.99
CA ASP A 436 2.08 3.84 7.32
C ASP A 436 2.86 4.76 6.36
N SER A 437 2.15 5.66 5.69
CA SER A 437 2.74 6.66 4.78
C SER A 437 2.82 8.08 5.37
N GLY A 438 2.46 8.27 6.64
CA GLY A 438 2.46 9.58 7.30
C GLY A 438 1.51 10.55 6.59
N SER A 439 2.04 11.63 6.03
CA SER A 439 1.31 12.59 5.18
C SER A 439 1.30 12.25 3.68
N GLY A 440 2.11 11.28 3.24
CA GLY A 440 2.06 10.77 1.88
C GLY A 440 0.78 9.96 1.60
N PRO A 441 0.27 9.92 0.37
CA PRO A 441 -0.88 9.10 0.00
C PRO A 441 -0.53 7.60 -0.03
N LEU A 442 -1.52 6.75 0.25
CA LEU A 442 -1.38 5.30 0.30
C LEU A 442 -2.31 4.67 -0.77
N THR A 443 -1.73 3.89 -1.69
CA THR A 443 -2.44 3.32 -2.84
C THR A 443 -2.23 1.81 -2.95
N PHE A 444 -3.33 1.06 -3.02
CA PHE A 444 -3.36 -0.38 -3.30
C PHE A 444 -4.05 -0.63 -4.64
N ARG A 445 -3.44 -1.44 -5.52
CA ARG A 445 -4.00 -1.84 -6.82
C ARG A 445 -3.83 -3.34 -7.08
N ALA A 446 -4.90 -4.04 -7.42
CA ALA A 446 -4.85 -5.48 -7.68
C ALA A 446 -5.77 -5.92 -8.84
N LEU A 447 -5.42 -7.03 -9.50
CA LEU A 447 -6.39 -7.78 -10.30
C LEU A 447 -7.13 -8.81 -9.41
N GLY A 448 -6.42 -9.42 -8.48
CA GLY A 448 -6.95 -10.29 -7.43
C GLY A 448 -7.51 -9.54 -6.22
N ASP A 449 -7.91 -10.32 -5.21
CA ASP A 449 -8.49 -9.80 -3.97
C ASP A 449 -7.50 -8.94 -3.16
N ILE A 450 -8.04 -8.05 -2.32
CA ILE A 450 -7.30 -7.27 -1.33
C ILE A 450 -7.80 -7.64 0.07
N SER A 451 -6.89 -8.09 0.92
CA SER A 451 -7.14 -8.47 2.31
C SER A 451 -6.19 -7.70 3.22
N ILE A 452 -6.72 -6.90 4.13
CA ILE A 452 -5.96 -6.14 5.12
C ILE A 452 -6.41 -6.58 6.52
N THR A 453 -5.46 -7.00 7.36
CA THR A 453 -5.73 -7.37 8.75
C THR A 453 -6.42 -6.24 9.52
N THR A 454 -7.52 -6.56 10.21
CA THR A 454 -8.28 -5.60 11.02
C THR A 454 -7.59 -5.25 12.34
N GLN A 455 -6.61 -6.05 12.79
CA GLN A 455 -5.89 -5.83 14.05
C GLN A 455 -4.93 -4.63 13.99
N ASN A 456 -4.22 -4.48 12.86
CA ASN A 456 -3.19 -3.45 12.68
C ASN A 456 -3.59 -2.44 11.61
N GLY A 457 -4.26 -2.86 10.54
CA GLY A 457 -4.77 -1.97 9.49
C GLY A 457 -3.69 -1.15 8.78
N VAL A 458 -4.14 -0.03 8.19
CA VAL A 458 -3.29 0.91 7.42
C VAL A 458 -3.44 2.34 7.92
N SER A 459 -2.40 3.16 7.75
CA SER A 459 -2.36 4.54 8.25
C SER A 459 -1.86 5.52 7.19
N THR A 460 -2.52 6.68 7.13
CA THR A 460 -2.16 7.84 6.31
C THR A 460 -3.01 9.04 6.74
N SER A 461 -2.48 10.25 6.61
CA SER A 461 -3.25 11.51 6.58
C SER A 461 -3.41 12.08 5.17
N GLY A 462 -2.70 11.53 4.19
CA GLY A 462 -2.97 11.70 2.77
C GLY A 462 -4.24 10.96 2.32
N LYS A 463 -4.40 10.79 1.02
CA LYS A 463 -5.50 9.98 0.45
C LYS A 463 -5.20 8.48 0.58
N LEU A 464 -6.18 7.72 1.02
CA LEU A 464 -6.20 6.26 0.93
C LEU A 464 -6.98 5.84 -0.34
N THR A 465 -6.35 5.06 -1.21
CA THR A 465 -6.99 4.49 -2.41
C THR A 465 -6.83 2.97 -2.42
N ILE A 466 -7.92 2.22 -2.60
CA ILE A 466 -7.90 0.76 -2.76
C ILE A 466 -8.71 0.44 -4.03
N ASP A 467 -8.06 -0.09 -5.07
CA ASP A 467 -8.66 -0.39 -6.37
C ASP A 467 -8.39 -1.84 -6.79
N THR A 468 -9.44 -2.65 -6.89
CA THR A 468 -9.35 -4.07 -7.30
C THR A 468 -10.42 -4.47 -8.31
N ARG A 469 -10.01 -5.34 -9.25
CA ARG A 469 -10.90 -6.02 -10.21
C ARG A 469 -11.63 -7.23 -9.59
N SER A 470 -11.34 -7.56 -8.34
CA SER A 470 -11.99 -8.59 -7.53
C SER A 470 -12.54 -7.95 -6.24
N LYS A 471 -12.38 -8.58 -5.05
CA LYS A 471 -12.99 -8.13 -3.79
C LYS A 471 -12.01 -7.38 -2.88
N ILE A 472 -12.56 -6.50 -2.05
CA ILE A 472 -11.96 -6.17 -0.74
C ILE A 472 -12.58 -7.14 0.27
N LEU A 473 -11.79 -8.09 0.77
CA LEU A 473 -12.27 -9.16 1.66
C LEU A 473 -12.43 -8.67 3.10
N GLN A 474 -11.46 -7.88 3.57
CA GLN A 474 -11.43 -7.24 4.88
C GLN A 474 -10.46 -6.06 4.87
N GLY A 475 -10.66 -5.09 5.76
CA GLY A 475 -9.67 -4.04 6.01
C GLY A 475 -10.09 -3.05 7.09
N ALA A 476 -9.13 -2.30 7.60
CA ALA A 476 -9.36 -1.23 8.55
C ALA A 476 -8.32 -0.11 8.41
N VAL A 477 -8.77 1.14 8.58
CA VAL A 477 -7.87 2.26 8.92
C VAL A 477 -7.42 2.08 10.37
N ALA A 478 -6.14 2.29 10.68
CA ALA A 478 -5.58 2.14 12.02
C ALA A 478 -6.15 3.19 13.01
N SER A 479 -6.05 2.93 14.32
CA SER A 479 -6.68 3.81 15.34
C SER A 479 -5.81 4.96 15.85
N TYR A 480 -4.52 5.02 15.49
CA TYR A 480 -3.51 5.53 16.43
C TYR A 480 -3.01 6.97 16.26
N ALA A 481 -3.23 7.64 15.11
CA ALA A 481 -2.79 9.03 14.93
C ALA A 481 -3.54 9.79 13.81
N TYR A 482 -3.69 9.16 12.65
CA TYR A 482 -4.11 9.85 11.43
C TYR A 482 -5.45 9.37 10.89
N SER A 483 -6.22 10.30 10.32
CA SER A 483 -7.41 10.03 9.52
C SER A 483 -7.10 10.42 8.07
N PRO A 484 -7.34 9.55 7.06
CA PRO A 484 -7.10 9.89 5.67
C PRO A 484 -7.90 11.12 5.25
N SER A 485 -7.31 12.00 4.44
CA SER A 485 -7.98 13.20 3.93
C SER A 485 -9.08 12.90 2.90
N GLU A 486 -8.97 11.74 2.24
CA GLU A 486 -10.03 11.09 1.45
C GLU A 486 -9.83 9.57 1.51
N ILE A 487 -10.93 8.81 1.51
CA ILE A 487 -10.93 7.35 1.32
C ILE A 487 -11.69 7.02 0.03
N GLU A 488 -11.04 6.31 -0.88
CA GLU A 488 -11.61 5.82 -2.14
C GLU A 488 -11.43 4.30 -2.25
N LEU A 489 -12.55 3.57 -2.22
CA LEU A 489 -12.61 2.12 -2.33
C LEU A 489 -13.31 1.75 -3.64
N ILE A 490 -12.64 0.99 -4.50
CA ILE A 490 -13.13 0.50 -5.79
C ILE A 490 -12.90 -1.00 -5.80
N ALA A 491 -13.98 -1.79 -5.83
CA ALA A 491 -13.90 -3.24 -5.81
C ALA A 491 -14.97 -3.85 -6.71
N ASP A 492 -14.59 -4.24 -7.94
CA ASP A 492 -15.54 -4.73 -8.94
C ASP A 492 -16.30 -5.98 -8.45
N GLY A 493 -15.65 -6.85 -7.66
CA GLY A 493 -16.25 -8.02 -7.03
C GLY A 493 -16.99 -7.76 -5.70
N GLY A 494 -16.93 -6.54 -5.16
CA GLY A 494 -17.58 -6.13 -3.91
C GLY A 494 -16.65 -5.93 -2.71
N ILE A 495 -17.22 -5.42 -1.62
CA ILE A 495 -16.55 -5.20 -0.33
C ILE A 495 -17.27 -6.05 0.71
N ASP A 496 -16.60 -7.08 1.21
CA ASP A 496 -17.16 -8.03 2.18
C ASP A 496 -17.05 -7.49 3.62
N SER A 497 -16.02 -6.69 3.90
CA SER A 497 -15.93 -5.82 5.08
C SER A 497 -14.84 -4.75 4.89
N PHE A 498 -15.12 -3.51 5.30
CA PHE A 498 -14.06 -2.52 5.50
C PHE A 498 -14.46 -1.51 6.60
N ASN A 499 -13.52 -1.21 7.51
CA ASN A 499 -13.70 -0.20 8.56
C ASN A 499 -12.93 1.07 8.22
N ALA A 500 -13.62 2.03 7.61
CA ALA A 500 -13.06 3.28 7.10
C ALA A 500 -12.91 4.37 8.18
N LYS A 501 -13.58 4.22 9.34
CA LYS A 501 -13.61 5.20 10.43
C LYS A 501 -13.99 6.60 9.92
N PHE A 502 -13.30 7.64 10.40
CA PHE A 502 -13.52 9.02 10.01
C PHE A 502 -12.64 9.41 8.82
N SER A 503 -13.22 10.11 7.86
CA SER A 503 -12.52 10.90 6.84
C SER A 503 -13.44 12.03 6.39
N PRO A 504 -12.91 13.20 5.96
CA PRO A 504 -13.72 14.26 5.38
C PRO A 504 -14.58 13.80 4.19
N LYS A 505 -14.11 12.81 3.43
CA LYS A 505 -14.85 12.17 2.33
C LYS A 505 -14.53 10.68 2.23
N ILE A 506 -15.57 9.86 2.27
CA ILE A 506 -15.50 8.41 2.04
C ILE A 506 -16.31 8.08 0.79
N SER A 507 -15.71 7.32 -0.12
CA SER A 507 -16.35 6.83 -1.35
C SER A 507 -16.08 5.34 -1.55
N ALA A 508 -17.13 4.57 -1.84
CA ALA A 508 -17.06 3.13 -2.08
C ALA A 508 -17.87 2.75 -3.33
N THR A 509 -17.26 2.06 -4.29
CA THR A 509 -17.89 1.68 -5.56
C THR A 509 -17.64 0.20 -5.89
N SER A 510 -18.69 -0.49 -6.31
CA SER A 510 -18.66 -1.86 -6.81
C SER A 510 -19.56 -2.00 -8.04
N SER A 511 -19.06 -2.68 -9.07
CA SER A 511 -19.81 -2.94 -10.30
C SER A 511 -20.60 -4.26 -10.26
N GLY A 512 -20.07 -5.29 -9.57
CA GLY A 512 -20.62 -6.64 -9.54
C GLY A 512 -21.16 -7.12 -8.19
N GLY A 513 -20.62 -6.64 -7.07
CA GLY A 513 -20.90 -7.15 -5.72
C GLY A 513 -21.54 -6.17 -4.73
N ALA A 514 -21.77 -6.65 -3.51
CA ALA A 514 -22.29 -5.86 -2.39
C ALA A 514 -21.19 -5.00 -1.75
N ILE A 515 -21.58 -4.05 -0.90
CA ILE A 515 -20.66 -3.23 -0.09
C ILE A 515 -21.08 -3.28 1.39
N HIS A 516 -20.18 -3.77 2.25
CA HIS A 516 -20.29 -3.69 3.71
C HIS A 516 -19.22 -2.71 4.23
N LEU A 517 -19.65 -1.62 4.87
CA LEU A 517 -18.75 -0.52 5.22
C LEU A 517 -19.08 0.07 6.60
N ASP A 518 -18.14 -0.04 7.56
CA ASP A 518 -18.21 0.68 8.83
C ASP A 518 -17.55 2.07 8.68
N VAL A 519 -18.25 3.11 9.14
CA VAL A 519 -17.83 4.52 9.07
C VAL A 519 -18.03 5.23 10.42
N LEU A 520 -17.37 6.36 10.61
CA LEU A 520 -17.49 7.18 11.83
C LEU A 520 -17.56 8.68 11.47
N ASN A 521 -18.79 9.19 11.42
CA ASN A 521 -19.18 10.58 11.13
C ASN A 521 -18.40 11.28 9.98
N PRO A 522 -18.33 10.70 8.77
CA PRO A 522 -17.66 11.34 7.64
C PRO A 522 -18.36 12.65 7.22
N GLY A 523 -17.59 13.59 6.66
CA GLY A 523 -18.16 14.83 6.11
C GLY A 523 -19.08 14.55 4.92
N GLN A 524 -18.61 13.70 4.00
CA GLN A 524 -19.38 13.16 2.88
C GLN A 524 -19.20 11.63 2.77
N LEU A 525 -20.30 10.92 2.56
CA LEU A 525 -20.34 9.48 2.27
C LEU A 525 -21.02 9.24 0.91
N ILE A 526 -20.32 8.51 0.02
CA ILE A 526 -20.84 8.09 -1.29
C ILE A 526 -20.68 6.58 -1.43
N ILE A 527 -21.76 5.85 -1.65
CA ILE A 527 -21.72 4.39 -1.88
C ILE A 527 -22.46 4.03 -3.17
N ASN A 528 -21.82 3.30 -4.08
CA ASN A 528 -22.35 2.88 -5.37
C ASN A 528 -22.15 1.36 -5.57
N ALA A 529 -23.12 0.53 -5.15
CA ALA A 529 -23.09 -0.91 -5.39
C ALA A 529 -23.99 -1.26 -6.58
N LEU A 530 -23.51 -1.10 -7.81
CA LEU A 530 -24.34 -0.95 -9.01
C LEU A 530 -25.02 -2.23 -9.53
N SER A 531 -24.67 -3.40 -8.99
CA SER A 531 -25.14 -4.70 -9.48
C SER A 531 -26.63 -4.94 -9.16
N PRO A 532 -27.52 -5.17 -10.15
CA PRO A 532 -28.94 -5.43 -9.88
C PRO A 532 -29.21 -6.80 -9.26
N THR A 533 -28.23 -7.71 -9.26
CA THR A 533 -28.36 -9.07 -8.74
C THR A 533 -27.64 -9.29 -7.41
N ALA A 534 -26.62 -8.50 -7.08
CA ALA A 534 -25.83 -8.64 -5.85
C ALA A 534 -25.36 -7.31 -5.23
N GLY A 535 -25.69 -6.17 -5.81
CA GLY A 535 -25.30 -4.84 -5.35
C GLY A 535 -26.15 -4.34 -4.19
N ASP A 536 -26.01 -4.99 -3.04
CA ASP A 536 -26.55 -4.51 -1.77
C ASP A 536 -25.58 -3.52 -1.10
N VAL A 537 -26.11 -2.65 -0.24
CA VAL A 537 -25.31 -1.81 0.66
C VAL A 537 -25.69 -2.10 2.11
N PHE A 538 -24.68 -2.30 2.95
CA PHE A 538 -24.79 -2.49 4.40
C PHE A 538 -23.89 -1.48 5.12
N THR A 539 -24.50 -0.57 5.89
CA THR A 539 -23.79 0.38 6.78
C THR A 539 -24.74 0.88 7.88
N GLY A 540 -24.26 1.68 8.84
CA GLY A 540 -25.05 2.13 9.98
C GLY A 540 -24.27 2.98 10.99
N GLY A 541 -24.90 3.31 12.11
CA GLY A 541 -24.29 4.16 13.13
C GLY A 541 -24.15 5.62 12.70
N LEU A 542 -22.99 6.22 12.96
CA LEU A 542 -22.70 7.61 12.62
C LEU A 542 -22.28 7.73 11.15
N ILE A 543 -23.23 7.73 10.22
CA ILE A 543 -22.94 7.71 8.77
C ILE A 543 -22.60 9.06 8.13
N GLY A 544 -22.64 10.16 8.90
CA GLY A 544 -22.15 11.46 8.48
C GLY A 544 -23.19 12.45 7.95
N HIS A 545 -22.70 13.60 7.48
CA HIS A 545 -23.54 14.78 7.21
C HIS A 545 -24.11 14.86 5.79
N ILE A 546 -23.38 14.37 4.77
CA ILE A 546 -23.82 14.39 3.36
C ILE A 546 -23.73 12.98 2.81
N VAL A 547 -24.86 12.26 2.78
CA VAL A 547 -24.92 10.83 2.46
C VAL A 547 -25.64 10.60 1.13
N ASN A 548 -24.98 9.92 0.19
CA ASN A 548 -25.54 9.51 -1.09
C ASN A 548 -25.28 8.01 -1.27
N ILE A 549 -26.33 7.18 -1.28
CA ILE A 549 -26.21 5.72 -1.42
C ILE A 549 -27.07 5.25 -2.59
N HIS A 550 -26.43 4.60 -3.57
CA HIS A 550 -27.09 3.88 -4.64
C HIS A 550 -26.74 2.39 -4.57
N ALA A 551 -27.76 1.56 -4.39
CA ALA A 551 -27.67 0.10 -4.45
C ALA A 551 -28.47 -0.38 -5.65
N GLY A 552 -27.88 -1.23 -6.50
CA GLY A 552 -28.56 -1.87 -7.62
C GLY A 552 -29.60 -2.89 -7.15
N ARG A 553 -29.45 -3.40 -5.92
CA ARG A 553 -30.40 -4.31 -5.27
C ARG A 553 -30.95 -3.70 -3.97
N ASP A 554 -30.43 -4.05 -2.79
CA ASP A 554 -31.04 -3.65 -1.51
C ASP A 554 -30.18 -2.65 -0.71
N ILE A 555 -30.80 -1.61 -0.14
CA ILE A 555 -30.18 -0.76 0.89
C ILE A 555 -30.55 -1.31 2.27
N ASN A 556 -29.55 -1.54 3.12
CA ASN A 556 -29.72 -2.03 4.49
C ASN A 556 -29.00 -1.07 5.45
N LEU A 557 -29.76 -0.20 6.11
CA LEU A 557 -29.26 0.78 7.07
C LEU A 557 -29.86 0.51 8.45
N SER A 558 -29.02 0.55 9.49
CA SER A 558 -29.48 0.35 10.87
C SER A 558 -28.81 1.28 11.88
N ASN A 559 -29.59 1.68 12.89
CA ASN A 559 -29.16 2.50 14.03
C ASN A 559 -28.45 3.78 13.60
N VAL A 560 -28.98 4.46 12.58
CA VAL A 560 -28.39 5.69 12.05
C VAL A 560 -28.62 6.83 13.04
N ARG A 561 -27.54 7.39 13.58
CA ARG A 561 -27.59 8.48 14.56
C ARG A 561 -26.72 9.66 14.11
N GLU A 562 -27.09 10.86 14.56
CA GLU A 562 -26.48 12.16 14.23
C GLU A 562 -26.36 12.49 12.74
N GLY A 563 -27.01 11.74 11.84
CA GLY A 563 -26.83 11.92 10.40
C GLY A 563 -27.35 13.27 9.87
N GLY A 564 -26.82 13.72 8.75
CA GLY A 564 -27.29 14.95 8.11
C GLY A 564 -28.39 14.68 7.09
N THR A 565 -28.10 15.00 5.82
CA THR A 565 -28.99 14.78 4.68
C THR A 565 -28.67 13.45 4.00
N LEU A 566 -29.67 12.58 3.88
CA LEU A 566 -29.58 11.27 3.24
C LEU A 566 -30.34 11.25 1.91
N VAL A 567 -29.66 10.84 0.84
CA VAL A 567 -30.25 10.52 -0.47
C VAL A 567 -30.00 9.04 -0.76
N LEU A 568 -31.06 8.24 -0.79
CA LEU A 568 -31.01 6.77 -0.89
C LEU A 568 -31.74 6.28 -2.14
N ASN A 569 -31.10 5.45 -2.96
CA ASN A 569 -31.68 4.88 -4.17
C ASN A 569 -31.43 3.36 -4.25
N ALA A 570 -32.45 2.56 -3.93
CA ALA A 570 -32.42 1.10 -3.97
C ALA A 570 -33.13 0.55 -5.22
N GLY A 571 -32.44 -0.25 -6.03
CA GLY A 571 -33.02 -0.91 -7.20
C GLY A 571 -34.10 -1.94 -6.87
N ARG A 572 -34.18 -2.42 -5.62
CA ARG A 572 -35.25 -3.28 -5.11
C ARG A 572 -35.79 -2.79 -3.76
N ASP A 573 -35.20 -3.16 -2.62
CA ASP A 573 -35.76 -2.83 -1.30
C ASP A 573 -34.88 -1.84 -0.50
N ALA A 574 -35.51 -0.94 0.25
CA ALA A 574 -34.85 -0.08 1.24
C ALA A 574 -35.27 -0.51 2.66
N ASN A 575 -34.38 -1.21 3.35
CA ASN A 575 -34.54 -1.69 4.72
C ASN A 575 -33.88 -0.69 5.68
N LEU A 576 -34.71 0.06 6.41
CA LEU A 576 -34.31 1.25 7.17
C LEU A 576 -34.73 1.08 8.64
N ASN A 577 -33.77 0.84 9.53
CA ASN A 577 -34.01 0.61 10.96
C ASN A 577 -33.45 1.75 11.84
N THR A 578 -34.33 2.49 12.54
CA THR A 578 -34.05 3.60 13.48
C THR A 578 -33.09 4.71 12.99
N PHE A 579 -33.64 5.93 12.79
CA PHE A 579 -32.93 7.11 12.28
C PHE A 579 -33.08 8.34 13.18
N ILE A 580 -31.96 9.00 13.46
CA ILE A 580 -31.88 10.38 13.97
C ILE A 580 -31.04 11.17 12.97
N ILE A 581 -31.70 11.97 12.13
CA ILE A 581 -31.08 12.64 10.97
C ILE A 581 -31.69 14.03 10.72
N ASP A 582 -31.18 14.79 9.74
CA ASP A 582 -31.73 16.09 9.39
C ASP A 582 -32.83 15.99 8.32
N SER A 583 -32.60 15.21 7.25
CA SER A 583 -33.56 14.97 6.17
C SER A 583 -33.34 13.65 5.44
N LEU A 584 -34.37 13.13 4.77
CA LEU A 584 -34.31 11.88 4.01
C LEU A 584 -35.12 11.97 2.71
N ASP A 585 -34.44 11.74 1.59
CA ASP A 585 -35.02 11.35 0.30
C ASP A 585 -34.66 9.87 0.05
N VAL A 586 -35.67 9.02 -0.06
CA VAL A 586 -35.49 7.59 -0.38
C VAL A 586 -36.39 7.14 -1.53
N THR A 587 -35.78 6.55 -2.55
CA THR A 587 -36.47 5.88 -3.67
C THR A 587 -36.15 4.38 -3.67
N ALA A 588 -37.17 3.56 -3.88
CA ALA A 588 -37.03 2.11 -4.02
C ALA A 588 -37.74 1.55 -5.27
N GLY A 589 -37.13 0.56 -5.91
CA GLY A 589 -37.71 -0.20 -7.04
C GLY A 589 -38.91 -1.07 -6.64
N ARG A 590 -38.97 -1.50 -5.37
CA ARG A 590 -40.03 -2.33 -4.80
C ARG A 590 -40.51 -1.79 -3.46
N ASN A 591 -39.90 -2.12 -2.33
CA ASN A 591 -40.46 -1.80 -1.02
C ASN A 591 -39.57 -0.87 -0.19
N ILE A 592 -40.19 -0.02 0.64
CA ILE A 592 -39.51 0.76 1.68
C ILE A 592 -40.04 0.29 3.04
N TYR A 593 -39.12 -0.19 3.88
CA TYR A 593 -39.40 -0.72 5.21
C TYR A 593 -38.75 0.14 6.27
N PHE A 594 -39.56 0.82 7.07
CA PHE A 594 -39.13 1.53 8.28
C PHE A 594 -39.43 0.67 9.49
N SER A 595 -38.42 -0.05 10.01
CA SER A 595 -38.56 -0.89 11.21
C SER A 595 -38.07 -0.15 12.45
N GLY A 596 -38.89 -0.14 13.50
CA GLY A 596 -38.42 0.29 14.82
C GLY A 596 -37.46 -0.73 15.43
N SER A 597 -36.57 -0.29 16.32
CA SER A 597 -35.87 -1.21 17.21
C SER A 597 -36.89 -1.94 18.10
N GLY A 598 -36.68 -3.23 18.36
CA GLY A 598 -37.61 -4.08 19.14
C GLY A 598 -37.60 -3.80 20.65
N LEU A 599 -37.33 -2.55 21.06
CA LEU A 599 -37.18 -2.11 22.44
C LEU A 599 -38.50 -1.50 22.94
N ALA A 600 -38.89 -1.80 24.17
CA ALA A 600 -40.14 -1.33 24.78
C ALA A 600 -40.04 0.12 25.31
N SER A 601 -39.47 1.02 24.51
CA SER A 601 -39.26 2.45 24.79
C SER A 601 -39.92 3.30 23.70
N PRO A 602 -40.47 4.49 23.99
CA PRO A 602 -41.05 5.37 22.98
C PRO A 602 -39.96 6.12 22.17
N GLU A 603 -38.97 5.39 21.64
CA GLU A 603 -38.00 5.95 20.70
C GLU A 603 -38.62 5.97 19.28
N PRO A 604 -38.45 7.07 18.52
CA PRO A 604 -38.85 7.17 17.12
C PRO A 604 -38.14 6.17 16.21
N THR A 605 -38.84 5.72 15.16
CA THR A 605 -38.24 5.03 14.01
C THR A 605 -37.53 6.03 13.09
N ILE A 606 -38.06 7.24 12.96
CA ILE A 606 -37.43 8.37 12.28
C ILE A 606 -37.64 9.64 13.12
N TRP A 607 -36.56 10.35 13.42
CA TRP A 607 -36.57 11.68 14.01
C TRP A 607 -35.82 12.65 13.09
N LEU A 608 -36.56 13.57 12.46
CA LEU A 608 -35.99 14.60 11.58
C LEU A 608 -35.78 15.91 12.34
N ARG A 609 -34.54 16.39 12.36
CA ARG A 609 -34.13 17.60 13.09
C ARG A 609 -34.49 18.92 12.39
N GLY A 610 -34.71 18.94 11.07
CA GLY A 610 -35.01 20.21 10.37
C GLY A 610 -35.29 20.15 8.86
N GLY A 611 -35.58 18.97 8.29
CA GLY A 611 -35.85 18.78 6.85
C GLY A 611 -37.00 17.83 6.56
N ASP A 612 -37.25 17.60 5.27
CA ASP A 612 -38.40 16.82 4.78
C ASP A 612 -38.13 15.31 4.83
N LEU A 613 -39.20 14.52 4.92
CA LEU A 613 -39.22 13.08 4.65
C LEU A 613 -39.92 12.82 3.32
N ILE A 614 -39.15 12.43 2.29
CA ILE A 614 -39.64 12.03 0.97
C ILE A 614 -39.34 10.55 0.79
N ALA A 615 -40.37 9.73 0.56
CA ALA A 615 -40.23 8.30 0.31
C ALA A 615 -41.08 7.87 -0.91
N THR A 616 -40.40 7.37 -1.94
CA THR A 616 -41.01 6.94 -3.21
C THR A 616 -40.79 5.45 -3.46
N SER A 617 -41.82 4.63 -3.33
CA SER A 617 -41.81 3.26 -3.87
C SER A 617 -42.40 3.26 -5.27
N THR A 618 -41.60 2.80 -6.23
CA THR A 618 -41.98 2.77 -7.65
C THR A 618 -42.71 1.49 -8.08
N GLY A 619 -42.71 0.44 -7.26
CA GLY A 619 -43.24 -0.88 -7.61
C GLY A 619 -43.80 -1.74 -6.46
N GLY A 620 -43.98 -1.18 -5.26
CA GLY A 620 -44.44 -1.91 -4.08
C GLY A 620 -44.89 -0.99 -2.94
N ASP A 621 -44.65 -1.41 -1.70
CA ASP A 621 -45.23 -0.80 -0.50
C ASP A 621 -44.28 0.15 0.25
N ILE A 622 -44.84 1.07 1.04
CA ILE A 622 -44.12 1.81 2.09
C ILE A 622 -44.71 1.43 3.45
N SER A 623 -43.92 0.87 4.36
CA SER A 623 -44.43 0.32 5.62
C SER A 623 -43.58 0.69 6.84
N PHE A 624 -44.26 1.13 7.89
CA PHE A 624 -43.69 1.47 9.19
C PHE A 624 -44.03 0.38 10.22
N GLY A 625 -43.20 -0.67 10.26
CA GLY A 625 -43.31 -1.82 11.16
C GLY A 625 -44.65 -2.59 11.16
N GLY A 626 -44.73 -3.65 11.95
CA GLY A 626 -45.95 -4.41 12.22
C GLY A 626 -46.83 -3.79 13.32
N PRO A 627 -48.04 -4.31 13.56
CA PRO A 627 -48.92 -3.83 14.64
C PRO A 627 -48.36 -4.02 16.06
N SER A 628 -47.38 -4.91 16.22
CA SER A 628 -46.60 -5.13 17.45
C SER A 628 -45.50 -4.09 17.68
N ASP A 629 -45.11 -3.37 16.65
CA ASP A 629 -43.83 -2.67 16.61
C ASP A 629 -44.07 -1.17 16.84
N TYR A 630 -43.41 -0.59 17.84
CA TYR A 630 -43.52 0.85 18.10
C TYR A 630 -42.86 1.61 16.96
N SER A 631 -43.70 2.04 16.01
CA SER A 631 -43.29 2.61 14.73
C SER A 631 -43.74 4.06 14.70
N ALA A 632 -42.80 4.99 14.79
CA ALA A 632 -43.10 6.41 15.02
C ALA A 632 -42.20 7.33 14.19
N VAL A 633 -42.80 8.41 13.68
CA VAL A 633 -42.12 9.45 12.89
C VAL A 633 -42.30 10.80 13.57
N HIS A 634 -41.19 11.48 13.87
CA HIS A 634 -41.15 12.86 14.35
C HIS A 634 -40.50 13.76 13.29
N ILE A 635 -41.12 14.91 13.00
CA ILE A 635 -40.58 15.89 12.04
C ILE A 635 -40.66 17.31 12.62
N SER A 636 -39.49 17.93 12.78
CA SER A 636 -39.34 19.30 13.28
C SER A 636 -39.67 20.39 12.24
N ASP A 637 -39.73 21.66 12.69
CA ASP A 637 -39.72 22.87 11.86
C ASP A 637 -40.72 22.94 10.69
N GLU A 638 -41.94 22.43 10.90
CA GLU A 638 -43.07 22.51 9.95
C GLU A 638 -42.78 21.85 8.58
N LYS A 639 -41.89 20.86 8.55
CA LYS A 639 -41.38 20.20 7.33
C LYS A 639 -42.31 19.12 6.77
N ASN A 640 -42.13 18.82 5.48
CA ASN A 640 -43.04 17.96 4.72
C ASN A 640 -42.86 16.48 5.04
N LEU A 641 -43.97 15.75 5.12
CA LEU A 641 -44.02 14.30 4.94
C LEU A 641 -44.64 14.00 3.58
N ALA A 642 -43.90 13.34 2.69
CA ALA A 642 -44.36 12.88 1.39
C ALA A 642 -44.08 11.38 1.22
N LEU A 643 -45.12 10.56 1.27
CA LEU A 643 -45.06 9.12 1.01
C LEU A 643 -45.81 8.82 -0.31
N ASP A 644 -45.15 8.22 -1.28
CA ASP A 644 -45.74 7.84 -2.57
C ASP A 644 -45.38 6.39 -2.91
N ALA A 645 -46.30 5.47 -2.64
CA ALA A 645 -46.16 4.05 -2.91
C ALA A 645 -46.96 3.64 -4.14
N TYR A 646 -46.37 2.81 -5.01
CA TYR A 646 -47.12 2.16 -6.08
C TYR A 646 -48.20 1.21 -5.54
N GLY A 647 -47.86 0.42 -4.51
CA GLY A 647 -48.75 -0.46 -3.77
C GLY A 647 -49.46 0.30 -2.64
N SER A 648 -49.25 -0.16 -1.41
CA SER A 648 -49.93 0.29 -0.19
C SER A 648 -49.02 1.14 0.70
N VAL A 649 -49.61 1.95 1.59
CA VAL A 649 -48.89 2.64 2.68
C VAL A 649 -49.44 2.21 4.04
N THR A 650 -48.55 1.78 4.94
CA THR A 650 -48.91 1.55 6.35
C THR A 650 -48.07 2.43 7.27
N LEU A 651 -48.71 3.36 7.97
CA LEU A 651 -48.07 4.30 8.89
C LEU A 651 -48.49 4.03 10.35
N GLY A 652 -47.53 4.15 11.26
CA GLY A 652 -47.75 4.05 12.71
C GLY A 652 -48.16 5.38 13.33
N LEU A 653 -47.40 5.83 14.34
CA LEU A 653 -47.54 7.13 14.98
C LEU A 653 -46.82 8.23 14.18
N LEU A 654 -47.40 9.41 14.11
CA LEU A 654 -46.86 10.56 13.38
C LEU A 654 -46.99 11.85 14.22
N GLU A 655 -45.88 12.52 14.45
CA GLU A 655 -45.79 13.83 15.09
C GLU A 655 -45.15 14.83 14.11
N THR A 656 -45.94 15.75 13.57
CA THR A 656 -45.49 16.86 12.72
C THR A 656 -46.51 17.99 12.70
N LEU A 657 -46.02 19.22 12.57
CA LEU A 657 -46.82 20.41 12.29
C LEU A 657 -46.84 20.78 10.79
N GLY A 658 -45.99 20.15 9.97
CA GLY A 658 -45.88 20.44 8.54
C GLY A 658 -46.94 19.78 7.67
N PRO A 659 -46.88 19.94 6.33
CA PRO A 659 -47.78 19.27 5.40
C PRO A 659 -47.58 17.75 5.35
N VAL A 660 -48.67 16.99 5.30
CA VAL A 660 -48.65 15.52 5.17
C VAL A 660 -49.33 15.10 3.88
N SER A 661 -48.61 14.39 3.03
CA SER A 661 -49.09 13.79 1.78
C SER A 661 -48.78 12.29 1.75
N ILE A 662 -49.81 11.46 1.59
CA ILE A 662 -49.69 10.00 1.51
C ILE A 662 -50.48 9.50 0.30
N THR A 663 -49.78 8.89 -0.65
CA THR A 663 -50.34 8.26 -1.86
C THR A 663 -50.02 6.77 -1.88
N ALA A 664 -51.05 5.95 -2.08
CA ALA A 664 -50.98 4.52 -2.36
C ALA A 664 -51.64 4.29 -3.72
N ARG A 665 -50.86 4.29 -4.82
CA ARG A 665 -51.39 4.45 -6.18
C ARG A 665 -52.32 3.31 -6.62
N THR A 666 -52.09 2.10 -6.11
CA THR A 666 -52.92 0.91 -6.43
C THR A 666 -53.39 0.14 -5.20
N GLY A 667 -52.75 0.31 -4.04
CA GLY A 667 -53.09 -0.36 -2.78
C GLY A 667 -53.85 0.51 -1.78
N ASP A 668 -53.83 0.06 -0.52
CA ASP A 668 -54.57 0.66 0.59
C ASP A 668 -53.68 1.63 1.40
N ILE A 669 -54.30 2.59 2.10
CA ILE A 669 -53.64 3.37 3.16
C ILE A 669 -54.16 2.87 4.51
N THR A 670 -53.24 2.45 5.39
CA THR A 670 -53.54 2.06 6.77
C THR A 670 -52.81 2.98 7.75
N LEU A 671 -53.57 3.77 8.51
CA LEU A 671 -53.07 4.67 9.55
C LEU A 671 -53.39 4.08 10.93
N ARG A 672 -52.39 3.54 11.63
CA ARG A 672 -52.59 2.82 12.91
C ARG A 672 -52.87 3.75 14.10
N SER A 673 -52.54 5.03 13.98
CA SER A 673 -52.75 6.07 15.02
C SER A 673 -53.62 7.22 14.50
N ASP A 674 -54.08 8.08 15.41
CA ASP A 674 -54.70 9.36 15.04
C ASP A 674 -53.65 10.31 14.43
N ILE A 675 -54.03 11.12 13.44
CA ILE A 675 -53.20 12.24 12.96
C ILE A 675 -53.68 13.54 13.61
N GLY A 676 -52.75 14.30 14.21
CA GLY A 676 -53.03 15.62 14.79
C GLY A 676 -53.88 15.71 16.07
N PRO A 677 -53.92 14.72 16.99
CA PRO A 677 -54.47 14.96 18.33
C PRO A 677 -53.53 15.80 19.18
N ALA A 678 -54.02 16.30 20.33
CA ALA A 678 -53.18 16.99 21.29
C ALA A 678 -52.18 16.05 21.97
N VAL A 679 -50.94 16.51 22.09
CA VAL A 679 -49.83 15.81 22.74
C VAL A 679 -49.79 16.14 24.24
N GLN A 680 -49.70 15.12 25.09
CA GLN A 680 -49.50 15.25 26.53
C GLN A 680 -48.02 15.13 26.89
N PHE A 681 -47.54 16.07 27.71
CA PHE A 681 -46.22 16.03 28.34
C PHE A 681 -46.25 15.18 29.60
N TYR A 682 -45.12 14.56 29.96
CA TYR A 682 -44.90 13.93 31.26
C TYR A 682 -43.73 14.58 31.98
N ASP A 683 -43.98 15.19 33.15
CA ASP A 683 -42.94 15.72 34.02
C ASP A 683 -42.44 14.62 34.98
N PRO A 684 -41.17 14.17 34.86
CA PRO A 684 -40.62 13.15 35.74
C PRO A 684 -40.40 13.63 37.18
N ASN A 685 -40.41 14.95 37.46
CA ASN A 685 -40.26 15.50 38.81
C ASN A 685 -41.59 15.51 39.59
N ALA A 686 -42.71 15.60 38.87
CA ALA A 686 -44.06 15.66 39.43
C ALA A 686 -44.89 14.38 39.21
N ASP A 687 -44.33 13.37 38.53
CA ASP A 687 -44.98 12.09 38.16
C ASP A 687 -46.40 12.29 37.57
N THR A 688 -46.54 13.32 36.72
CA THR A 688 -47.84 13.77 36.22
C THR A 688 -47.80 14.18 34.76
N PHE A 689 -48.93 13.94 34.09
CA PHE A 689 -49.15 14.31 32.70
C PHE A 689 -49.83 15.68 32.58
N TYR A 690 -49.23 16.58 31.82
CA TYR A 690 -49.76 17.92 31.56
C TYR A 690 -50.39 17.98 30.16
N ALA A 691 -51.65 18.40 30.10
CA ALA A 691 -52.44 18.51 28.87
C ALA A 691 -52.33 19.87 28.16
N SER A 692 -51.36 20.71 28.54
CA SER A 692 -51.19 22.07 28.02
C SER A 692 -49.76 22.57 28.16
N TYR A 693 -49.26 23.25 27.13
CA TYR A 693 -47.96 23.93 27.12
C TYR A 693 -47.98 25.19 27.99
N ASP A 694 -47.35 25.13 29.17
CA ASP A 694 -47.01 26.30 29.99
C ASP A 694 -45.53 26.65 29.81
N GLN A 695 -45.24 27.84 29.29
CA GLN A 695 -43.88 28.34 29.09
C GLN A 695 -43.10 28.53 30.40
N ASN A 696 -43.79 28.66 31.54
CA ASN A 696 -43.15 28.89 32.85
C ASN A 696 -42.63 27.60 33.50
N ALA A 697 -43.16 26.42 33.13
CA ALA A 697 -42.75 25.14 33.70
C ALA A 697 -41.43 24.62 33.09
N LEU A 698 -41.26 24.78 31.77
CA LEU A 698 -40.13 24.20 31.04
C LEU A 698 -38.77 24.80 31.44
N SER A 699 -38.73 26.05 31.95
CA SER A 699 -37.49 26.70 32.36
C SER A 699 -36.87 26.17 33.67
N GLN A 700 -37.49 25.19 34.33
CA GLN A 700 -36.94 24.51 35.51
C GLN A 700 -36.62 23.02 35.27
N ILE A 701 -37.20 22.41 34.24
CA ILE A 701 -37.11 20.95 33.99
C ILE A 701 -35.92 20.61 33.07
N TYR A 702 -35.59 21.48 32.11
CA TYR A 702 -34.47 21.27 31.17
C TYR A 702 -33.31 22.22 31.49
N SER A 703 -32.37 21.75 32.31
CA SER A 703 -31.13 22.47 32.68
C SER A 703 -29.83 21.71 32.35
N GLY A 704 -29.92 20.63 31.55
CA GLY A 704 -28.77 19.88 31.05
C GLY A 704 -29.04 19.24 29.68
N ALA A 705 -28.05 19.31 28.80
CA ALA A 705 -28.00 18.82 27.42
C ALA A 705 -28.94 19.49 26.38
N ASP A 706 -28.31 20.09 25.37
CA ASP A 706 -28.71 20.22 23.97
C ASP A 706 -30.09 20.80 23.64
N TYR A 707 -30.19 22.08 23.96
CA TYR A 707 -31.18 23.02 23.45
C TYR A 707 -31.04 23.24 21.92
N TYR A 708 -31.83 22.51 21.12
CA TYR A 708 -32.03 22.84 19.70
C TYR A 708 -32.90 24.11 19.59
N PRO A 709 -32.42 25.23 19.00
CA PRO A 709 -33.12 26.52 19.00
C PRO A 709 -34.19 26.61 17.90
N GLY A 710 -35.27 25.84 18.03
CA GLY A 710 -36.41 25.78 17.09
C GLY A 710 -37.75 26.20 17.71
N LYS A 711 -38.81 26.15 16.89
CA LYS A 711 -40.20 26.16 17.40
C LYS A 711 -40.49 24.83 18.12
N PRO A 712 -41.47 24.76 19.04
CA PRO A 712 -42.00 23.46 19.47
C PRO A 712 -42.52 22.68 18.25
N SER A 713 -41.97 21.49 18.00
CA SER A 713 -42.29 20.61 16.86
C SER A 713 -43.49 19.67 17.12
N PHE A 714 -43.78 19.43 18.40
CA PHE A 714 -44.96 18.73 18.89
C PHE A 714 -46.20 19.64 18.86
N ASP A 715 -47.39 19.04 18.93
CA ASP A 715 -48.67 19.79 18.93
C ASP A 715 -49.36 19.76 20.31
N PRO A 716 -49.11 20.77 21.19
CA PRO A 716 -49.78 20.85 22.48
C PRO A 716 -51.22 21.38 22.37
N THR A 717 -51.64 21.78 21.16
CA THR A 717 -52.96 22.38 20.89
C THR A 717 -53.94 21.40 20.26
N GLY A 718 -53.46 20.25 19.77
CA GLY A 718 -54.24 19.32 18.96
C GLY A 718 -54.84 19.99 17.72
N ASN A 719 -54.09 20.87 17.06
CA ASN A 719 -54.45 21.51 15.79
C ASN A 719 -54.10 20.65 14.57
N GLY A 720 -53.13 19.75 14.68
CA GLY A 720 -52.65 18.86 13.64
C GLY A 720 -51.77 19.52 12.57
N PRO A 721 -51.26 18.71 11.62
CA PRO A 721 -50.40 19.15 10.52
C PRO A 721 -51.00 20.32 9.71
N ALA A 722 -50.13 21.08 9.04
CA ALA A 722 -50.49 22.22 8.20
C ALA A 722 -51.53 21.87 7.12
N SER A 723 -51.48 20.64 6.60
CA SER A 723 -52.52 20.03 5.77
C SER A 723 -52.36 18.51 5.76
N LEU A 724 -53.43 17.80 5.38
CA LEU A 724 -53.42 16.35 5.21
C LEU A 724 -54.02 15.98 3.84
N PHE A 725 -53.25 15.27 3.03
CA PHE A 725 -53.67 14.68 1.75
C PHE A 725 -53.48 13.16 1.80
N LEU A 726 -54.57 12.41 1.64
CA LEU A 726 -54.56 10.95 1.53
C LEU A 726 -55.16 10.54 0.18
N HIS A 727 -54.47 9.70 -0.59
CA HIS A 727 -54.96 9.19 -1.87
C HIS A 727 -54.64 7.71 -2.04
N ALA A 728 -55.64 6.84 -1.92
CA ALA A 728 -55.52 5.40 -2.13
C ALA A 728 -56.27 4.97 -3.40
N GLY A 729 -55.64 4.12 -4.21
CA GLY A 729 -56.32 3.37 -5.28
C GLY A 729 -57.27 2.31 -4.72
N GLY A 730 -56.94 1.75 -3.55
CA GLY A 730 -57.79 0.90 -2.74
C GLY A 730 -58.47 1.65 -1.59
N ASN A 731 -58.51 1.02 -0.41
CA ASN A 731 -59.21 1.48 0.78
C ASN A 731 -58.36 2.44 1.63
N ILE A 732 -59.01 3.23 2.49
CA ILE A 732 -58.37 4.03 3.53
C ILE A 732 -58.92 3.60 4.89
N ILE A 733 -58.08 2.95 5.69
CA ILE A 733 -58.36 2.52 7.06
C ILE A 733 -57.56 3.42 8.00
N MET A 734 -58.22 4.08 8.94
CA MET A 734 -57.58 5.05 9.83
C MET A 734 -58.21 5.10 11.22
N GLN A 735 -57.50 5.65 12.21
CA GLN A 735 -58.13 5.95 13.49
C GLN A 735 -58.97 7.23 13.39
N GLY A 736 -58.34 8.39 13.21
CA GLY A 736 -59.02 9.66 12.96
C GLY A 736 -57.99 10.73 12.55
N ALA A 737 -58.45 11.92 12.18
CA ALA A 737 -57.55 12.99 11.78
C ALA A 737 -58.04 14.39 12.14
N LYS A 738 -57.10 15.27 12.47
CA LYS A 738 -57.26 16.72 12.46
C LYS A 738 -56.07 17.36 11.76
N ALA A 739 -56.33 18.42 11.00
CA ALA A 739 -55.31 19.28 10.42
C ALA A 739 -55.71 20.75 10.60
N SER A 740 -54.72 21.64 10.66
CA SER A 740 -54.95 23.08 10.85
C SER A 740 -55.42 23.73 9.55
N GLY A 741 -54.87 23.30 8.41
CA GLY A 741 -55.40 23.56 7.08
C GLY A 741 -56.33 22.45 6.57
N THR A 742 -56.34 22.25 5.25
CA THR A 742 -57.26 21.31 4.57
C THR A 742 -56.96 19.84 4.85
N VAL A 743 -58.01 19.04 4.92
CA VAL A 743 -57.95 17.57 4.92
C VAL A 743 -58.61 17.08 3.63
N THR A 744 -57.85 16.45 2.75
CA THR A 744 -58.34 15.89 1.48
C THR A 744 -58.11 14.38 1.48
N ILE A 745 -59.16 13.61 1.25
CA ILE A 745 -59.15 12.14 1.29
C ILE A 745 -59.81 11.60 0.03
N VAL A 746 -59.06 10.81 -0.74
CA VAL A 746 -59.52 10.15 -1.97
C VAL A 746 -59.28 8.64 -1.84
N ALA A 747 -60.33 7.83 -1.83
CA ALA A 747 -60.23 6.37 -1.80
C ALA A 747 -60.92 5.76 -3.02
N GLY A 748 -60.25 4.91 -3.79
CA GLY A 748 -60.90 4.12 -4.84
C GLY A 748 -61.85 3.06 -4.26
N GLY A 749 -61.50 2.52 -3.08
CA GLY A 749 -62.31 1.63 -2.25
C GLY A 749 -63.07 2.39 -1.15
N THR A 750 -63.13 1.80 0.05
CA THR A 750 -63.88 2.34 1.20
C THR A 750 -63.05 3.32 2.04
N LEU A 751 -63.71 4.25 2.73
CA LEU A 751 -63.14 5.03 3.84
C LEU A 751 -63.68 4.50 5.16
N THR A 752 -62.79 4.03 6.03
CA THR A 752 -63.12 3.41 7.32
C THR A 752 -62.30 4.05 8.46
N PRO A 753 -62.76 5.18 9.02
CA PRO A 753 -62.19 5.75 10.22
C PRO A 753 -62.78 5.09 11.47
N ALA A 754 -62.05 5.14 12.58
CA ALA A 754 -62.54 4.74 13.91
C ALA A 754 -63.16 5.93 14.70
N LYS A 755 -62.81 7.17 14.33
CA LYS A 755 -63.11 8.43 15.02
C LYS A 755 -63.39 9.55 14.00
N GLY A 756 -63.64 10.78 14.47
CA GLY A 756 -63.90 11.93 13.62
C GLY A 756 -62.70 12.37 12.76
N ILE A 757 -63.02 13.04 11.65
CA ILE A 757 -62.08 13.70 10.73
C ILE A 757 -62.43 15.18 10.71
N SER A 758 -61.46 16.10 10.88
CA SER A 758 -61.73 17.53 11.09
C SER A 758 -60.67 18.45 10.48
N SER A 759 -61.06 19.68 10.15
CA SER A 759 -60.17 20.72 9.62
C SER A 759 -60.32 22.04 10.38
N GLY A 760 -59.22 22.77 10.55
CA GLY A 760 -59.19 24.11 11.11
C GLY A 760 -59.71 25.22 10.17
N VAL A 761 -59.94 24.93 8.88
CA VAL A 761 -60.50 25.88 7.90
C VAL A 761 -61.90 25.49 7.46
N THR A 762 -62.74 26.50 7.22
CA THR A 762 -64.15 26.30 6.82
C THR A 762 -64.25 25.54 5.50
N ASN A 763 -65.06 24.48 5.47
CA ASN A 763 -65.20 23.52 4.37
C ASN A 763 -63.88 22.82 3.99
N GLY A 764 -62.94 22.71 4.94
CA GLY A 764 -61.60 22.16 4.74
C GLY A 764 -61.51 20.64 4.68
N VAL A 765 -62.51 19.90 5.18
CA VAL A 765 -62.59 18.43 5.02
C VAL A 765 -63.27 18.11 3.69
N ASN A 766 -62.55 17.43 2.80
CA ASN A 766 -63.01 17.02 1.47
C ASN A 766 -62.74 15.53 1.29
N ILE A 767 -63.81 14.75 1.13
CA ILE A 767 -63.78 13.28 1.02
C ILE A 767 -64.42 12.87 -0.31
N ASN A 768 -63.76 11.99 -1.06
CA ASN A 768 -64.28 11.35 -2.26
C ASN A 768 -63.95 9.85 -2.21
N THR A 769 -64.97 8.99 -2.23
CA THR A 769 -64.80 7.54 -2.18
C THR A 769 -65.52 6.85 -3.34
N GLY A 770 -64.87 5.86 -3.96
CA GLY A 770 -65.51 4.95 -4.91
C GLY A 770 -66.42 3.92 -4.23
N GLY A 771 -66.01 3.45 -3.04
CA GLY A 771 -66.79 2.61 -2.15
C GLY A 771 -67.49 3.38 -1.03
N GLU A 772 -67.95 2.65 -0.01
CA GLU A 772 -68.64 3.18 1.16
C GLU A 772 -67.73 4.08 2.03
N ALA A 773 -68.32 5.08 2.67
CA ALA A 773 -67.66 5.93 3.66
C ALA A 773 -68.37 5.80 5.02
N LEU A 774 -67.64 5.35 6.03
CA LEU A 774 -68.16 5.16 7.39
C LEU A 774 -67.99 6.44 8.21
N GLU A 775 -69.09 7.08 8.60
CA GLU A 775 -69.09 8.23 9.50
C GLU A 775 -69.29 7.80 10.95
N LYS A 776 -68.39 8.26 11.83
CA LYS A 776 -68.29 7.82 13.22
C LYS A 776 -68.93 8.82 14.18
N LEU A 777 -70.08 8.47 14.74
CA LEU A 777 -70.86 9.35 15.62
C LEU A 777 -71.10 8.75 17.01
N LEU A 778 -71.07 9.60 18.03
CA LEU A 778 -71.45 9.32 19.42
C LEU A 778 -72.91 8.85 19.57
N SER A 779 -73.76 9.18 18.58
CA SER A 779 -75.16 8.73 18.47
C SER A 779 -75.34 7.38 17.74
N GLY A 780 -74.27 6.82 17.17
CA GLY A 780 -74.27 5.59 16.38
C GLY A 780 -73.75 5.82 14.95
N ASP A 781 -72.90 4.91 14.47
CA ASP A 781 -72.25 4.98 13.15
C ASP A 781 -73.26 5.14 11.99
N VAL A 782 -72.89 5.96 11.00
CA VAL A 782 -73.64 6.14 9.75
C VAL A 782 -72.81 5.62 8.59
N VAL A 783 -73.34 4.64 7.85
CA VAL A 783 -72.71 4.11 6.63
C VAL A 783 -73.25 4.89 5.43
N HIS A 784 -72.38 5.64 4.75
CA HIS A 784 -72.71 6.30 3.48
C HIS A 784 -72.36 5.37 2.32
N PRO A 785 -73.32 4.91 1.49
CA PRO A 785 -73.05 4.00 0.39
C PRO A 785 -72.29 4.69 -0.75
N GLY A 786 -71.38 3.94 -1.40
CA GLY A 786 -70.52 4.46 -2.47
C GLY A 786 -71.21 4.60 -3.84
N PRO A 787 -70.70 5.48 -4.73
CA PRO A 787 -69.61 6.43 -4.49
C PRO A 787 -70.10 7.65 -3.70
N TYR A 788 -69.31 8.10 -2.73
CA TYR A 788 -69.69 9.17 -1.80
C TYR A 788 -68.74 10.38 -1.92
N ASN A 789 -69.30 11.59 -1.87
CA ASN A 789 -68.56 12.85 -1.94
C ASN A 789 -69.05 13.79 -0.84
N TYR A 790 -68.13 14.37 -0.08
CA TYR A 790 -68.42 15.25 1.05
C TYR A 790 -67.44 16.42 1.13
N THR A 791 -67.98 17.60 1.43
CA THR A 791 -67.22 18.83 1.73
C THR A 791 -67.82 19.48 2.97
N GLY A 792 -67.00 19.74 4.00
CA GLY A 792 -67.46 20.34 5.25
C GLY A 792 -66.34 20.59 6.27
N ASN A 793 -66.71 20.78 7.53
CA ASN A 793 -65.75 21.10 8.62
C ASN A 793 -65.32 19.85 9.41
N TYR A 794 -66.23 18.86 9.52
CA TYR A 794 -66.11 17.67 10.35
C TYR A 794 -66.82 16.50 9.63
N PHE A 795 -66.28 15.30 9.73
CA PHE A 795 -66.93 14.07 9.30
C PHE A 795 -66.80 13.06 10.45
N GLY A 796 -67.91 12.77 11.13
CA GLY A 796 -67.92 12.14 12.45
C GLY A 796 -67.60 13.11 13.60
N ASP A 797 -68.06 12.76 14.81
CA ASP A 797 -67.93 13.59 16.04
C ASP A 797 -67.18 12.90 17.20
N ILE A 798 -66.82 11.63 17.05
CA ILE A 798 -66.02 10.89 18.05
C ILE A 798 -64.63 11.56 18.18
N PRO A 799 -64.23 12.06 19.36
CA PRO A 799 -62.94 12.75 19.53
C PRO A 799 -61.72 11.87 19.27
N LEU A 800 -60.62 12.48 18.81
CA LEU A 800 -59.31 11.83 18.76
C LEU A 800 -58.80 11.53 20.18
N ALA A 801 -57.93 10.53 20.32
CA ALA A 801 -57.27 10.22 21.58
C ALA A 801 -56.00 11.06 21.72
N THR A 802 -55.77 11.63 22.90
CA THR A 802 -54.51 12.33 23.23
C THR A 802 -53.31 11.39 23.10
N GLN A 803 -52.24 11.86 22.49
CA GLN A 803 -51.00 11.09 22.31
C GLN A 803 -49.96 11.45 23.37
N VAL A 804 -49.08 10.52 23.68
CA VAL A 804 -47.90 10.77 24.52
C VAL A 804 -46.82 11.36 23.63
N GLN A 805 -46.14 12.41 24.10
CA GLN A 805 -45.02 13.03 23.39
C GLN A 805 -43.93 12.00 23.04
N LEU A 806 -43.44 12.01 21.79
CA LEU A 806 -42.24 11.26 21.44
C LEU A 806 -41.04 11.86 22.17
N ARG A 807 -40.19 11.00 22.73
CA ARG A 807 -38.94 11.44 23.33
C ARG A 807 -37.86 11.38 22.26
N ALA A 808 -37.00 12.40 22.24
CA ALA A 808 -35.71 12.26 21.58
C ALA A 808 -35.01 11.02 22.18
N PRO A 809 -34.48 10.09 21.36
CA PRO A 809 -33.65 9.01 21.85
C PRO A 809 -32.54 9.55 22.74
N TYR A 810 -32.22 8.85 23.82
CA TYR A 810 -31.04 9.21 24.60
C TYR A 810 -29.77 8.93 23.79
N ASP A 811 -28.74 9.75 23.98
CA ASP A 811 -27.41 9.53 23.42
C ASP A 811 -26.71 8.37 24.16
N VAL A 812 -27.10 7.16 23.80
CA VAL A 812 -26.45 5.93 24.24
C VAL A 812 -25.18 5.74 23.43
N ALA A 813 -24.05 5.51 24.12
CA ALA A 813 -22.76 5.22 23.48
C ALA A 813 -22.90 4.08 22.44
N PRO A 814 -22.16 4.15 21.31
CA PRO A 814 -22.45 3.34 20.13
C PRO A 814 -22.40 1.84 20.43
N ALA A 815 -23.47 1.14 20.03
CA ALA A 815 -23.49 -0.30 20.01
C ALA A 815 -22.47 -0.80 18.98
N ILE A 816 -21.43 -1.49 19.44
CA ILE A 816 -20.51 -2.22 18.57
C ILE A 816 -21.30 -3.20 17.69
N THR A 817 -21.14 -3.09 16.37
CA THR A 817 -21.79 -3.97 15.41
C THR A 817 -21.40 -5.43 15.72
N PRO A 818 -22.35 -6.35 15.97
CA PRO A 818 -22.02 -7.77 15.99
C PRO A 818 -21.45 -8.14 14.62
N GLY A 819 -20.23 -8.69 14.59
CA GLY A 819 -19.67 -9.28 13.37
C GLY A 819 -20.61 -10.35 12.81
N PRO A 820 -20.48 -10.70 11.51
CA PRO A 820 -21.44 -11.57 10.83
C PRO A 820 -21.65 -12.87 11.61
N ARG A 821 -22.93 -13.25 11.79
CA ARG A 821 -23.28 -14.57 12.29
C ARG A 821 -22.84 -15.60 11.26
N VAL A 822 -21.63 -16.13 11.45
CA VAL A 822 -21.14 -17.32 10.76
C VAL A 822 -22.03 -18.49 11.14
N ASP A 823 -23.08 -18.72 10.35
CA ASP A 823 -23.81 -19.97 10.37
C ASP A 823 -22.85 -21.08 9.92
N PRO A 824 -22.61 -22.11 10.75
CA PRO A 824 -21.71 -23.20 10.38
C PRO A 824 -22.25 -23.93 9.15
N PRO A 825 -21.37 -24.45 8.26
CA PRO A 825 -21.78 -25.02 6.99
C PRO A 825 -22.83 -26.13 7.18
N GLY A 826 -23.93 -25.99 6.44
CA GLY A 826 -25.18 -26.68 6.74
C GLY A 826 -25.09 -28.20 6.73
N LEU A 827 -25.45 -28.83 7.86
CA LEU A 827 -25.77 -30.26 7.91
C LEU A 827 -27.07 -30.53 7.11
N PRO A 828 -27.10 -31.54 6.20
CA PRO A 828 -28.27 -31.73 5.34
C PRO A 828 -29.52 -32.23 6.06
N GLY A 829 -30.65 -31.56 5.80
CA GLY A 829 -32.01 -32.12 5.72
C GLY A 829 -32.53 -32.93 6.92
N ALA A 830 -33.28 -32.28 7.81
CA ALA A 830 -34.11 -32.99 8.80
C ALA A 830 -35.34 -33.63 8.14
N LEU A 831 -35.53 -34.95 8.31
CA LEU A 831 -36.74 -35.67 7.89
C LEU A 831 -37.13 -36.78 8.90
N THR A 832 -37.85 -36.34 9.93
CA THR A 832 -38.79 -37.06 10.82
C THR A 832 -38.83 -38.61 10.81
N ALA A 833 -38.47 -39.23 11.95
CA ALA A 833 -39.13 -40.44 12.47
C ALA A 833 -38.89 -40.63 13.99
N LEU A 834 -39.91 -41.11 14.71
CA LEU A 834 -39.91 -41.55 16.12
C LEU A 834 -40.87 -42.78 16.23
N PRO A 835 -40.85 -43.61 17.30
CA PRO A 835 -39.81 -44.61 17.56
C PRO A 835 -40.39 -46.03 17.84
N ALA A 836 -39.59 -47.10 17.70
CA ALA A 836 -40.05 -48.47 18.04
C ALA A 836 -38.93 -49.41 18.53
N LEU A 837 -39.34 -50.42 19.32
CA LEU A 837 -38.54 -51.36 20.12
C LEU A 837 -37.78 -52.45 19.32
N PRO A 838 -36.71 -53.05 19.91
CA PRO A 838 -36.09 -54.30 19.42
C PRO A 838 -36.82 -55.55 19.90
N PRO A 839 -36.54 -56.73 19.30
CA PRO A 839 -36.15 -57.87 20.12
C PRO A 839 -35.05 -58.79 19.53
N ASP A 840 -34.49 -59.63 20.41
CA ASP A 840 -33.84 -60.94 20.18
C ASP A 840 -32.49 -61.04 19.42
N LEU A 841 -31.54 -61.93 19.80
CA LEU A 841 -31.38 -62.80 20.99
C LEU A 841 -29.90 -63.30 21.10
N VAL A 842 -29.42 -63.53 22.34
CA VAL A 842 -28.35 -64.51 22.73
C VAL A 842 -26.91 -64.30 22.21
N ASN A 843 -25.80 -64.72 22.86
CA ASN A 843 -25.30 -64.93 24.25
C ASN A 843 -23.82 -65.42 24.09
N VAL A 844 -22.82 -65.45 25.00
CA VAL A 844 -22.56 -65.26 26.45
C VAL A 844 -21.12 -64.63 26.55
N SER A 845 -20.31 -64.49 27.62
CA SER A 845 -20.31 -64.75 29.08
C SER A 845 -19.11 -64.03 29.75
N GLY A 846 -19.22 -63.61 31.02
CA GLY A 846 -18.09 -63.20 31.88
C GLY A 846 -17.80 -61.69 31.84
N SER A 847 -17.93 -60.88 32.91
CA SER A 847 -17.51 -60.99 34.33
C SER A 847 -16.10 -60.44 34.58
N GLY A 848 -16.02 -59.30 35.25
CA GLY A 848 -14.76 -58.63 35.64
C GLY A 848 -15.00 -57.14 35.96
N VAL A 849 -14.91 -56.77 37.25
CA VAL A 849 -14.94 -55.37 37.72
C VAL A 849 -13.69 -55.14 38.61
N PRO A 850 -13.45 -53.93 39.14
CA PRO A 850 -12.34 -53.05 38.78
C PRO A 850 -11.03 -53.30 39.56
N GLY A 851 -9.94 -52.65 39.13
CA GLY A 851 -8.68 -52.60 39.88
C GLY A 851 -7.77 -51.46 39.41
N ALA A 852 -6.86 -51.01 40.27
CA ALA A 852 -5.92 -49.92 40.00
C ALA A 852 -4.51 -50.25 40.53
N SER A 853 -3.51 -49.48 40.09
CA SER A 853 -2.08 -49.47 40.51
C SER A 853 -1.22 -50.67 40.08
N GLY A 854 0.10 -50.43 40.01
CA GLY A 854 1.14 -51.48 40.02
C GLY A 854 2.04 -51.55 38.78
N ALA A 855 3.28 -51.09 38.92
CA ALA A 855 4.35 -51.13 37.91
C ALA A 855 4.82 -52.55 37.53
N ASN A 856 5.45 -52.71 36.36
CA ASN A 856 6.91 -52.99 36.28
C ASN A 856 7.48 -52.97 34.84
N ASP A 857 8.80 -52.78 34.76
CA ASP A 857 9.80 -53.23 33.78
C ASP A 857 9.40 -53.51 32.30
N SER A 858 10.08 -52.81 31.39
CA SER A 858 11.29 -53.42 30.76
C SER A 858 12.14 -52.38 30.02
N LEU A 859 13.46 -52.45 30.20
CA LEU A 859 14.47 -51.72 29.44
C LEU A 859 14.96 -52.56 28.25
N SER A 860 15.45 -51.90 27.20
CA SER A 860 16.50 -52.44 26.34
C SER A 860 17.34 -51.31 25.74
N GLU A 861 18.36 -50.86 26.47
CA GLU A 861 19.48 -50.14 25.88
C GLU A 861 20.43 -51.13 25.18
N SER A 862 21.14 -50.65 24.16
CA SER A 862 22.47 -51.16 23.79
C SER A 862 23.25 -49.98 23.18
N GLU A 863 24.04 -49.24 23.96
CA GLU A 863 25.45 -49.55 24.29
C GLU A 863 26.39 -49.48 23.06
N ILE A 864 27.62 -48.95 23.13
CA ILE A 864 28.31 -48.08 24.11
C ILE A 864 29.58 -47.54 23.41
N GLU A 865 30.15 -46.42 23.88
CA GLU A 865 31.59 -46.24 24.22
C GLU A 865 32.05 -44.77 24.11
N ALA A 866 32.89 -44.32 25.04
CA ALA A 866 33.43 -42.96 25.08
C ALA A 866 34.87 -42.91 25.58
N MET A 867 35.73 -42.10 24.95
CA MET A 867 37.11 -41.88 25.43
C MET A 867 37.23 -40.64 26.31
N ARG A 868 37.76 -40.84 27.52
CA ARG A 868 38.08 -39.79 28.50
C ARG A 868 39.45 -39.15 28.27
N ALA A 869 39.53 -37.84 28.48
CA ALA A 869 40.56 -37.15 29.25
C ALA A 869 39.94 -35.79 29.70
N ALA A 870 39.77 -35.44 30.98
CA ALA A 870 40.78 -35.21 32.03
C ALA A 870 41.87 -34.23 31.56
N GLY A 871 42.12 -33.06 32.15
CA GLY A 871 41.80 -32.47 33.47
C GLY A 871 43.02 -31.60 33.89
N ASN A 872 43.09 -30.83 34.98
CA ASN A 872 42.13 -30.38 36.00
C ASN A 872 42.84 -29.30 36.88
N ALA A 873 42.15 -28.21 37.28
CA ALA A 873 42.44 -27.27 38.39
C ALA A 873 43.84 -26.59 38.54
N GLY A 874 43.93 -25.44 39.24
CA GLY A 874 45.23 -24.93 39.74
C GLY A 874 45.40 -23.45 40.10
N LEU A 875 44.66 -22.95 41.10
CA LEU A 875 44.76 -21.70 41.89
C LEU A 875 46.11 -20.91 42.03
N SER A 876 45.98 -19.67 42.55
CA SER A 876 47.01 -18.68 42.99
C SER A 876 47.71 -17.91 41.85
N GLU A 877 48.03 -16.62 41.96
CA GLU A 877 48.60 -15.85 43.11
C GLU A 877 47.87 -14.50 43.40
N ILE A 878 48.30 -13.73 44.41
CA ILE A 878 47.70 -12.47 44.93
C ILE A 878 48.82 -11.51 45.40
N ILE A 879 48.50 -10.22 45.68
CA ILE A 879 49.27 -9.22 46.47
C ILE A 879 50.36 -8.42 45.68
N PRO A 880 50.47 -7.07 45.79
CA PRO A 880 49.47 -6.07 46.23
C PRO A 880 49.54 -4.63 45.58
N ASP A 881 48.59 -3.77 45.99
CA ASP A 881 48.66 -2.35 46.44
C ASP A 881 49.47 -1.21 45.75
N GLU A 882 49.11 0.02 46.21
CA GLU A 882 49.65 1.39 46.02
C GLU A 882 49.12 2.26 44.84
N GLU A 883 48.70 3.52 45.06
CA GLU A 883 48.00 4.12 46.22
C GLU A 883 47.31 5.46 45.82
N GLU A 884 46.33 5.88 46.66
CA GLU A 884 45.91 7.26 46.98
C GLU A 884 45.36 8.29 45.92
N ASN A 885 44.36 9.05 46.42
CA ASN A 885 44.06 10.47 46.16
C ASN A 885 43.40 10.94 44.84
N THR A 886 42.38 11.83 44.85
CA THR A 886 41.46 12.33 45.92
C THR A 886 40.27 13.06 45.25
N ASP A 887 39.14 13.20 45.97
CA ASP A 887 38.26 14.39 46.15
C ASP A 887 37.81 15.26 44.92
N GLU A 888 36.64 15.93 44.89
CA GLU A 888 35.53 16.06 45.84
C GLU A 888 34.22 16.45 45.09
N GLU A 889 33.09 15.92 45.56
CA GLU A 889 31.77 16.53 45.80
C GLU A 889 30.91 17.37 44.79
N ASP A 890 29.60 17.15 44.98
CA ASP A 890 28.43 18.06 44.97
C ASP A 890 27.81 18.70 43.71
N ASN A 891 26.66 18.11 43.34
CA ASN A 891 25.32 18.74 43.32
C ASN A 891 25.16 20.22 42.89
N ASN A 892 24.36 20.43 41.83
CA ASN A 892 22.98 20.89 42.09
C ASN A 892 21.95 20.63 40.97
N LYS A 893 20.69 20.85 41.31
CA LYS A 893 19.49 20.66 40.48
C LYS A 893 19.11 21.97 39.78
N ASN A 894 18.41 21.88 38.64
CA ASN A 894 17.01 22.34 38.57
C ASN A 894 16.31 22.00 37.24
N LEU A 895 14.97 22.06 37.28
CA LEU A 895 14.07 21.77 36.18
C LEU A 895 14.00 22.93 35.17
N MET A 896 13.70 22.61 33.91
CA MET A 896 12.59 23.25 33.18
C MET A 896 11.92 22.25 32.24
N GLU A 897 10.58 22.18 32.31
CA GLU A 897 9.76 21.69 31.20
C GLU A 897 9.57 22.83 30.19
N PHE A 898 9.50 22.53 28.90
CA PHE A 898 8.31 22.78 28.06
C PHE A 898 8.50 22.21 26.64
N ALA A 899 7.40 21.93 25.95
CA ALA A 899 7.39 21.26 24.65
C ALA A 899 7.55 22.22 23.46
N GLY A 900 7.99 21.70 22.30
CA GLY A 900 7.69 22.36 21.01
C GLY A 900 8.64 22.16 19.83
N GLY A 901 8.48 21.04 19.10
CA GLY A 901 8.45 21.05 17.63
C GLY A 901 9.75 21.14 16.79
N ARG A 902 9.81 20.26 15.78
CA ARG A 902 10.51 20.38 14.47
C ARG A 902 12.02 20.69 14.50
N GLY A 903 12.83 19.66 14.23
CA GLY A 903 14.29 19.81 14.13
C GLY A 903 14.82 20.29 12.77
N VAL A 904 16.12 20.56 12.75
CA VAL A 904 17.00 20.51 11.57
C VAL A 904 18.25 19.74 12.02
N GLY A 905 18.80 18.88 11.15
CA GLY A 905 19.79 17.88 11.57
C GLY A 905 21.18 18.42 11.91
N GLN A 906 21.97 17.57 12.56
CA GLN A 906 23.44 17.68 12.61
C GLN A 906 24.08 16.35 12.20
N THR A 907 25.09 16.44 11.34
CA THR A 907 25.99 15.35 11.01
C THR A 907 26.91 15.04 12.19
N THR A 908 26.90 13.81 12.69
CA THR A 908 27.89 13.35 13.68
C THR A 908 28.93 12.44 13.02
N ASP A 909 30.14 12.98 12.94
CA ASP A 909 31.37 12.34 12.51
C ASP A 909 31.65 11.04 13.30
N PHE A 910 31.92 9.93 12.61
CA PHE A 910 32.23 8.64 13.23
C PHE A 910 33.74 8.38 13.15
N GLY A 911 34.43 8.71 14.24
CA GLY A 911 35.87 8.53 14.38
C GLY A 911 36.31 7.06 14.27
N ILE A 912 37.29 6.81 13.40
CA ILE A 912 37.85 5.48 13.10
C ILE A 912 38.67 4.95 14.29
N LYS A 913 38.57 3.63 14.53
CA LYS A 913 39.60 2.79 15.15
C LYS A 913 39.72 1.47 14.40
#